data_AF-A0A0M4ECT8-F1
#
_entry.id   AF-A0A0M4ECT8-F1
#
_cell.length_a   1.000
_cell.length_b   1.000
_cell.length_c   1.000
_cell.angle_alpha   90.00
_cell.angle_beta   90.00
_cell.angle_gamma   90.00
#
_symmetry.space_group_name_H-M   'P 1'
#
loop_
_entity.id
_entity.type
_entity.pdbx_description
1 polymer ?
#
loop_
_entity_poly.entity_id
_entity_poly.type
_entity_poly.pdbx_seq_one_letter_code
_entity_poly.pdbx_strand_id
1 'polypeptide(L)'
;MEKSERYVVYDCDIGIDDAWALKLLLRAEEYSQVLSSPLAAQKFKVRAITCVRGNAEVDDTARNALRLLTTLKRLDVPVYKGSKEPIVPTSWKPHFAFHGKDGLGDVGDYPVVDEQALISQEHAVLAMYRLVCEHPGQVDFLLVGPLTNFAMCINLYGDTFLSKIGKVYIMGGNIYGKGNVTKSAEFNFRMDPEAAYIVLERLKSPAFILPWEICISEQANIALDWRWQVLGALQTDFVKLMNRAERKIIPRGCVNWLPCDLLLVTAYLFPSKVISQISEFYASVELNGAQTRGQMVLDHKKGKLVDDFHGKPVNLKIIQKAQTEHLKLIISWAAELPDVGIEKLLSKEIYISLISMEKSERYVVYDCDIGIDDAWALKLLLRAEEYSQVLSSPLAEEKFKVKAITCVRGNAEVNDTARNALRLLTTLKRLDVPVYKGSKEPIVPTSWKPHFDFHGKDGLGDVGDYPVVDEQALISQEHAVLAMYRLVCEHPGQVDFLLVGPLTNFAMCINLYGDAFLSKIGKVYIMGGNIYGKGNVTKSAEFNFRLDPEAAYIVLERLKSPAFILPWETCISEQANIALDWRWQVLGALQTDFVKLMNRAERKILIPRGFVNWLTCDLLLVAAYLFPSKVISQISEFYASVELNGAQTRGQMVLDHKKGKIVDDFHGKPVNLKIIQKVQAEHLKLIYSWAAELPDASIDKLLTKEIYISLM
;
A
#
# COMPACT_ATOMS: atom_id res chain seq x y z
N MET A 1 -17.80 13.23 39.70
CA MET A 1 -17.44 14.29 38.72
C MET A 1 -18.57 14.34 37.71
N GLU A 2 -19.31 15.46 37.64
CA GLU A 2 -20.26 15.68 36.55
C GLU A 2 -19.54 15.52 35.22
N LYS A 3 -20.08 14.68 34.33
CA LYS A 3 -19.52 14.50 32.99
C LYS A 3 -19.72 15.81 32.23
N SER A 4 -18.64 16.56 31.95
CA SER A 4 -18.69 17.82 31.22
C SER A 4 -19.28 17.60 29.81
N GLU A 5 -20.25 18.43 29.43
CA GLU A 5 -20.80 18.49 28.06
C GLU A 5 -19.66 18.75 27.06
N ARG A 6 -19.65 18.00 25.95
CA ARG A 6 -18.69 18.20 24.85
C ARG A 6 -19.31 18.97 23.70
N TYR A 7 -18.48 19.67 22.94
CA TYR A 7 -18.91 20.42 21.77
C TYR A 7 -18.26 19.84 20.52
N VAL A 8 -19.00 19.80 19.43
CA VAL A 8 -18.50 19.27 18.15
C VAL A 8 -18.51 20.39 17.11
N VAL A 9 -17.37 20.57 16.44
CA VAL A 9 -17.24 21.31 15.19
C VAL A 9 -17.15 20.30 14.05
N TYR A 10 -18.06 20.40 13.09
CA TYR A 10 -18.08 19.58 11.89
C TYR A 10 -17.56 20.40 10.71
N ASP A 11 -16.32 20.13 10.28
CA ASP A 11 -15.63 20.85 9.21
C ASP A 11 -15.68 20.04 7.91
N CYS A 12 -16.35 20.58 6.89
CA CYS A 12 -16.85 19.80 5.75
C CYS A 12 -16.84 20.58 4.44
N ASP A 13 -16.85 19.85 3.33
CA ASP A 13 -16.98 20.36 1.96
C ASP A 13 -18.31 19.96 1.29
N ILE A 14 -19.22 19.33 2.05
CA ILE A 14 -20.61 18.95 1.72
C ILE A 14 -20.75 18.31 0.34
N GLY A 15 -20.38 17.03 0.27
CA GLY A 15 -20.83 16.02 -0.66
C GLY A 15 -22.05 15.22 -0.15
N ILE A 16 -22.39 14.14 -0.87
CA ILE A 16 -23.52 13.27 -0.50
C ILE A 16 -23.24 12.43 0.75
N ASP A 17 -21.98 12.07 1.00
CA ASP A 17 -21.53 11.31 2.15
C ASP A 17 -21.41 12.17 3.41
N ASP A 18 -20.97 13.43 3.30
CA ASP A 18 -21.10 14.42 4.38
C ASP A 18 -22.54 14.55 4.86
N ALA A 19 -23.51 14.56 3.94
CA ALA A 19 -24.92 14.70 4.28
C ALA A 19 -25.42 13.57 5.20
N TRP A 20 -25.04 12.33 4.89
CA TRP A 20 -25.35 11.18 5.75
C TRP A 20 -24.63 11.25 7.09
N ALA A 21 -23.36 11.65 7.09
CA ALA A 21 -22.56 11.81 8.28
C ALA A 21 -23.15 12.87 9.24
N LEU A 22 -23.60 14.00 8.70
CA LEU A 22 -24.28 15.06 9.44
C LEU A 22 -25.64 14.60 10.00
N LYS A 23 -26.44 13.85 9.22
CA LYS A 23 -27.70 13.25 9.70
C LYS A 23 -27.45 12.36 10.92
N LEU A 24 -26.44 11.48 10.85
CA LEU A 24 -26.08 10.61 11.96
C LEU A 24 -25.64 11.40 13.19
N LEU A 25 -24.79 12.42 13.01
CA LEU A 25 -24.28 13.24 14.10
C LEU A 25 -25.39 13.98 14.85
N LEU A 26 -26.31 14.63 14.14
CA LEU A 26 -27.43 15.37 14.72
C LEU A 26 -28.43 14.42 15.40
N ARG A 27 -28.66 13.23 14.84
CA ARG A 27 -29.52 12.22 15.47
C ARG A 27 -28.91 11.70 16.77
N ALA A 28 -27.60 11.49 16.80
CA ALA A 28 -26.89 11.07 17.99
C ALA A 28 -26.85 12.16 19.08
N GLU A 29 -26.79 13.44 18.70
CA GLU A 29 -26.92 14.56 19.63
C GLU A 29 -28.24 14.49 20.39
N GLU A 30 -29.38 14.36 19.68
CA GLU A 30 -30.72 14.23 20.27
C GLU A 30 -30.78 13.09 21.30
N TYR A 31 -30.23 11.92 20.95
CA TYR A 31 -30.22 10.75 21.83
C TYR A 31 -29.24 10.86 22.98
N SER A 32 -28.15 11.61 22.84
CA SER A 32 -27.19 11.84 23.94
C SER A 32 -27.82 12.62 25.09
N GLN A 33 -28.87 13.39 24.81
CA GLN A 33 -29.60 14.18 25.81
C GLN A 33 -30.64 13.36 26.58
N VAL A 34 -31.00 12.15 26.11
CA VAL A 34 -31.98 11.26 26.76
C VAL A 34 -31.29 10.37 27.79
N LEU A 35 -31.65 10.51 29.09
CA LEU A 35 -30.97 9.82 30.20
C LEU A 35 -30.96 8.28 30.11
N SER A 36 -31.96 7.67 29.48
CA SER A 36 -32.06 6.21 29.28
C SER A 36 -31.31 5.70 28.04
N SER A 37 -30.72 6.58 27.25
CA SER A 37 -29.99 6.22 26.02
C SER A 37 -28.62 5.63 26.34
N PRO A 38 -28.16 4.59 25.60
CA PRO A 38 -26.78 4.10 25.71
C PRO A 38 -25.73 5.15 25.30
N LEU A 39 -26.12 6.21 24.59
CA LEU A 39 -25.27 7.36 24.25
C LEU A 39 -25.23 8.46 25.34
N ALA A 40 -26.06 8.37 26.39
CA ALA A 40 -26.08 9.33 27.50
C ALA A 40 -24.76 9.33 28.31
N ALA A 41 -23.91 8.33 28.09
CA ALA A 41 -22.60 8.22 28.71
C ALA A 41 -21.65 9.38 28.35
N GLN A 42 -21.90 10.12 27.26
CA GLN A 42 -21.15 11.31 26.87
C GLN A 42 -22.08 12.30 26.14
N LYS A 43 -22.66 13.25 26.90
CA LYS A 43 -23.46 14.34 26.31
C LYS A 43 -22.60 15.22 25.40
N PHE A 44 -23.11 15.52 24.21
CA PHE A 44 -22.46 16.47 23.31
C PHE A 44 -23.47 17.34 22.57
N LYS A 45 -22.98 18.44 22.01
CA LYS A 45 -23.75 19.37 21.19
C LYS A 45 -22.97 19.78 19.94
N VAL A 46 -23.61 19.73 18.78
CA VAL A 46 -23.02 20.26 17.54
C VAL A 46 -23.10 21.79 17.61
N ARG A 47 -21.94 22.46 17.62
CA ARG A 47 -21.86 23.91 17.86
C ARG A 47 -21.59 24.72 16.60
N ALA A 48 -20.98 24.13 15.59
CA ALA A 48 -20.72 24.79 14.33
C ALA A 48 -20.60 23.79 13.19
N ILE A 49 -21.17 24.16 12.05
CA ILE A 49 -20.80 23.61 10.75
C ILE A 49 -19.84 24.61 10.10
N THR A 50 -18.61 24.20 9.86
CA THR A 50 -17.62 25.01 9.16
C THR A 50 -17.41 24.46 7.76
N CYS A 51 -17.44 25.34 6.77
CA CYS A 51 -17.38 24.95 5.37
C CYS A 51 -16.00 25.26 4.79
N VAL A 52 -15.48 24.36 3.96
CA VAL A 52 -14.22 24.54 3.23
C VAL A 52 -14.44 24.19 1.76
N ARG A 53 -13.64 24.75 0.85
CA ARG A 53 -13.65 24.31 -0.55
C ARG A 53 -13.13 22.86 -0.66
N GLY A 54 -13.83 22.06 -1.44
CA GLY A 54 -13.47 20.67 -1.73
C GLY A 54 -14.32 20.13 -2.88
N ASN A 55 -15.33 19.34 -2.56
CA ASN A 55 -16.33 18.81 -3.49
C ASN A 55 -17.05 19.89 -4.32
N ALA A 56 -17.23 21.08 -3.74
CA ALA A 56 -17.72 22.27 -4.41
C ALA A 56 -16.97 23.53 -3.93
N GLU A 57 -17.31 24.67 -4.52
CA GLU A 57 -16.85 25.97 -4.04
C GLU A 57 -17.47 26.26 -2.66
N VAL A 58 -16.74 26.95 -1.77
CA VAL A 58 -17.17 27.07 -0.36
C VAL A 58 -18.52 27.77 -0.17
N ASP A 59 -18.91 28.65 -1.11
CA ASP A 59 -20.21 29.31 -1.10
C ASP A 59 -21.33 28.28 -1.39
N ASP A 60 -21.10 27.32 -2.29
CA ASP A 60 -22.02 26.21 -2.56
C ASP A 60 -22.06 25.22 -1.40
N THR A 61 -20.89 24.90 -0.81
CA THR A 61 -20.80 24.06 0.40
C THR A 61 -21.63 24.63 1.55
N ALA A 62 -21.51 25.93 1.85
CA ALA A 62 -22.27 26.56 2.92
C ALA A 62 -23.77 26.63 2.62
N ARG A 63 -24.15 26.87 1.36
CA ARG A 63 -25.54 26.77 0.92
C ARG A 63 -26.08 25.36 1.11
N ASN A 64 -25.31 24.33 0.77
CA ASN A 64 -25.71 22.93 0.93
C ASN A 64 -25.83 22.53 2.40
N ALA A 65 -24.93 22.99 3.27
CA ALA A 65 -25.07 22.82 4.71
C ALA A 65 -26.42 23.37 5.20
N LEU A 66 -26.80 24.59 4.79
CA LEU A 66 -28.11 25.16 5.14
C LEU A 66 -29.28 24.34 4.56
N ARG A 67 -29.21 23.92 3.29
CA ARG A 67 -30.26 23.07 2.68
C ARG A 67 -30.47 21.78 3.46
N LEU A 68 -29.39 21.15 3.91
CA LEU A 68 -29.44 19.95 4.76
C LEU A 68 -30.03 20.28 6.14
N LEU A 69 -29.55 21.32 6.82
CA LEU A 69 -30.08 21.72 8.13
C LEU A 69 -31.56 22.13 8.07
N THR A 70 -32.02 22.79 7.01
CA THR A 70 -33.44 23.06 6.77
C THR A 70 -34.24 21.76 6.63
N THR A 71 -33.74 20.82 5.82
CA THR A 71 -34.37 19.50 5.62
C THR A 71 -34.44 18.70 6.92
N LEU A 72 -33.42 18.83 7.78
CA LEU A 72 -33.30 18.16 9.06
C LEU A 72 -33.97 18.93 10.22
N LYS A 73 -34.52 20.12 9.96
CA LYS A 73 -35.12 21.02 10.96
C LYS A 73 -34.15 21.38 12.10
N ARG A 74 -32.88 21.60 11.76
CA ARG A 74 -31.77 21.92 12.68
C ARG A 74 -31.07 23.24 12.34
N LEU A 75 -31.84 24.25 11.93
CA LEU A 75 -31.32 25.62 11.69
C LEU A 75 -30.82 26.33 12.97
N ASP A 76 -30.93 25.69 14.14
CA ASP A 76 -30.30 26.13 15.38
C ASP A 76 -28.77 26.00 15.36
N VAL A 77 -28.22 25.17 14.45
CA VAL A 77 -26.77 24.99 14.31
C VAL A 77 -26.21 26.03 13.34
N PRO A 78 -25.26 26.90 13.78
CA PRO A 78 -24.73 27.95 12.93
C PRO A 78 -23.77 27.40 11.85
N VAL A 79 -23.82 28.01 10.66
CA VAL A 79 -22.97 27.69 9.50
C VAL A 79 -21.98 28.83 9.25
N TYR A 80 -20.70 28.50 9.07
CA TYR A 80 -19.62 29.46 8.83
C TYR A 80 -18.88 29.13 7.54
N LYS A 81 -18.68 30.14 6.69
CA LYS A 81 -17.83 30.00 5.50
C LYS A 81 -16.36 30.09 5.88
N GLY A 82 -15.58 29.14 5.38
CA GLY A 82 -14.13 29.09 5.55
C GLY A 82 -13.39 29.36 4.25
N SER A 83 -12.28 28.66 4.09
CA SER A 83 -11.28 28.93 3.06
C SER A 83 -11.80 28.63 1.66
N LYS A 84 -11.59 29.60 0.76
CA LYS A 84 -11.94 29.50 -0.67
C LYS A 84 -10.87 28.81 -1.51
N GLU A 85 -9.65 28.69 -1.01
CA GLU A 85 -8.50 28.16 -1.75
C GLU A 85 -7.64 27.34 -0.80
N PRO A 86 -6.88 26.35 -1.32
CA PRO A 86 -5.86 25.67 -0.53
C PRO A 86 -4.78 26.65 -0.08
N ILE A 87 -4.00 26.29 0.95
CA ILE A 87 -2.94 27.14 1.53
C ILE A 87 -1.94 27.59 0.47
N VAL A 88 -1.56 26.69 -0.44
CA VAL A 88 -0.72 27.00 -1.58
C VAL A 88 -1.53 26.81 -2.86
N PRO A 89 -1.66 27.84 -3.73
CA PRO A 89 -2.36 27.72 -4.99
C PRO A 89 -1.82 26.58 -5.84
N THR A 90 -2.72 25.83 -6.47
CA THR A 90 -2.38 24.67 -7.29
C THR A 90 -2.95 24.82 -8.69
N SER A 91 -2.20 24.36 -9.70
CA SER A 91 -2.68 24.27 -11.08
C SER A 91 -3.61 23.08 -11.30
N TRP A 92 -3.60 22.11 -10.37
CA TRP A 92 -4.50 20.97 -10.41
C TRP A 92 -5.92 21.42 -10.08
N LYS A 93 -6.87 21.10 -10.95
CA LYS A 93 -8.28 21.36 -10.73
C LYS A 93 -8.98 20.03 -10.45
N PRO A 94 -9.69 19.87 -9.33
CA PRO A 94 -10.49 18.68 -9.12
C PRO A 94 -11.56 18.60 -10.21
N HIS A 95 -11.82 17.39 -10.70
CA HIS A 95 -13.01 17.16 -11.51
C HIS A 95 -14.22 17.21 -10.56
N PHE A 96 -14.82 18.40 -10.39
CA PHE A 96 -16.02 18.69 -9.58
C PHE A 96 -17.29 17.90 -10.00
N ALA A 97 -17.16 16.81 -10.75
CA ALA A 97 -18.27 16.11 -11.36
C ALA A 97 -18.76 14.89 -10.56
N PHE A 98 -18.03 14.43 -9.53
CA PHE A 98 -18.47 13.24 -8.77
C PHE A 98 -19.72 13.52 -7.95
N HIS A 99 -19.82 14.71 -7.33
CA HIS A 99 -20.98 15.12 -6.54
C HIS A 99 -21.93 16.07 -7.28
N GLY A 100 -21.73 16.26 -8.59
CA GLY A 100 -22.40 17.33 -9.34
C GLY A 100 -21.73 18.69 -9.15
N LYS A 101 -22.06 19.66 -10.01
CA LYS A 101 -21.42 20.98 -10.02
C LYS A 101 -21.67 21.75 -8.72
N ASP A 102 -22.84 21.58 -8.12
CA ASP A 102 -23.19 22.20 -6.86
C ASP A 102 -22.74 21.40 -5.63
N GLY A 103 -22.10 20.24 -5.80
CA GLY A 103 -21.66 19.35 -4.70
C GLY A 103 -22.77 18.51 -4.05
N LEU A 104 -24.04 18.68 -4.43
CA LEU A 104 -25.18 17.94 -3.83
C LEU A 104 -26.11 17.36 -4.90
N GLY A 105 -25.53 16.92 -6.01
CA GLY A 105 -26.19 16.17 -7.07
C GLY A 105 -26.96 16.99 -8.09
N ASP A 106 -26.88 18.33 -8.06
CA ASP A 106 -27.52 19.24 -9.01
C ASP A 106 -29.03 19.04 -9.18
N VAL A 107 -29.78 18.61 -8.14
CA VAL A 107 -31.20 18.24 -8.30
C VAL A 107 -32.11 19.45 -8.51
N GLY A 108 -31.66 20.66 -8.16
CA GLY A 108 -32.29 21.94 -8.47
C GLY A 108 -33.53 22.29 -7.63
N ASP A 109 -34.21 21.30 -7.04
CA ASP A 109 -35.42 21.44 -6.22
C ASP A 109 -35.15 21.28 -4.71
N TYR A 110 -34.15 22.04 -4.25
CA TYR A 110 -33.78 22.13 -2.84
C TYR A 110 -34.72 23.05 -2.05
N PRO A 111 -34.78 22.93 -0.71
CA PRO A 111 -35.39 23.95 0.13
C PRO A 111 -34.75 25.32 -0.15
N VAL A 112 -35.59 26.35 -0.25
CA VAL A 112 -35.12 27.73 -0.37
C VAL A 112 -34.55 28.16 0.99
N VAL A 113 -33.33 28.68 0.98
CA VAL A 113 -32.61 29.14 2.17
C VAL A 113 -32.19 30.58 1.99
N ASP A 114 -32.38 31.40 3.04
CA ASP A 114 -31.88 32.77 3.06
C ASP A 114 -30.41 32.76 3.51
N GLU A 115 -29.51 32.57 2.54
CA GLU A 115 -28.07 32.50 2.78
C GLU A 115 -27.52 33.76 3.47
N GLN A 116 -28.07 34.94 3.16
CA GLN A 116 -27.58 36.20 3.72
C GLN A 116 -27.93 36.33 5.20
N ALA A 117 -29.12 35.85 5.59
CA ALA A 117 -29.56 35.87 6.98
C ALA A 117 -28.98 34.73 7.82
N LEU A 118 -28.77 33.55 7.24
CA LEU A 118 -28.46 32.31 7.97
C LEU A 118 -26.99 31.91 7.97
N ILE A 119 -26.19 32.35 6.99
CA ILE A 119 -24.74 32.13 7.02
C ILE A 119 -24.09 33.20 7.89
N SER A 120 -23.28 32.77 8.86
CA SER A 120 -22.54 33.68 9.72
C SER A 120 -21.58 34.56 8.93
N GLN A 121 -21.47 35.83 9.33
CA GLN A 121 -20.46 36.76 8.80
C GLN A 121 -19.06 36.49 9.38
N GLU A 122 -18.96 35.78 10.50
CA GLU A 122 -17.69 35.33 11.07
C GLU A 122 -17.09 34.23 10.18
N HIS A 123 -15.79 34.31 9.90
CA HIS A 123 -15.09 33.29 9.13
C HIS A 123 -14.89 32.00 9.96
N ALA A 124 -14.99 30.83 9.33
CA ALA A 124 -14.91 29.53 10.00
C ALA A 124 -13.67 29.38 10.91
N VAL A 125 -12.49 29.79 10.44
CA VAL A 125 -11.22 29.76 11.21
C VAL A 125 -11.32 30.59 12.50
N LEU A 126 -11.96 31.76 12.45
CA LEU A 126 -12.14 32.61 13.62
C LEU A 126 -13.14 31.98 14.60
N ALA A 127 -14.24 31.43 14.08
CA ALA A 127 -15.24 30.72 14.88
C ALA A 127 -14.65 29.49 15.58
N MET A 128 -13.83 28.68 14.89
CA MET A 128 -13.11 27.55 15.48
C MET A 128 -12.23 27.99 16.66
N TYR A 129 -11.44 29.05 16.47
CA TYR A 129 -10.57 29.57 17.51
C TYR A 129 -11.36 30.14 18.70
N ARG A 130 -12.42 30.89 18.42
CA ARG A 130 -13.32 31.45 19.44
C ARG A 130 -13.95 30.33 20.28
N LEU A 131 -14.50 29.30 19.65
CA LEU A 131 -15.14 28.18 20.34
C LEU A 131 -14.17 27.43 21.27
N VAL A 132 -12.93 27.18 20.85
CA VAL A 132 -11.94 26.54 21.74
C VAL A 132 -11.48 27.46 22.87
N CYS A 133 -11.56 28.78 22.70
CA CYS A 133 -11.30 29.75 23.77
C CYS A 133 -12.46 29.82 24.78
N GLU A 134 -13.71 29.76 24.30
CA GLU A 134 -14.91 29.73 25.14
C GLU A 134 -15.03 28.40 25.91
N HIS A 135 -14.59 27.30 25.30
CA HIS A 135 -14.71 25.95 25.86
C HIS A 135 -13.40 25.13 25.79
N PRO A 136 -12.32 25.55 26.49
CA PRO A 136 -11.03 24.89 26.41
C PRO A 136 -11.08 23.40 26.77
N GLY A 137 -10.53 22.55 25.91
CA GLY A 137 -10.46 21.08 26.06
C GLY A 137 -11.77 20.33 25.79
N GLN A 138 -12.87 21.05 25.48
CA GLN A 138 -14.21 20.48 25.31
C GLN A 138 -14.68 20.43 23.85
N VAL A 139 -13.99 21.11 22.94
CA VAL A 139 -14.36 21.19 21.52
C VAL A 139 -13.66 20.10 20.71
N ASP A 140 -14.41 19.10 20.29
CA ASP A 140 -13.99 18.04 19.38
C ASP A 140 -14.18 18.49 17.92
N PHE A 141 -13.27 18.06 17.06
CA PHE A 141 -13.27 18.37 15.63
C PHE A 141 -13.47 17.10 14.82
N LEU A 142 -14.50 17.10 13.97
CA LEU A 142 -14.70 16.12 12.91
C LEU A 142 -14.33 16.80 11.59
N LEU A 143 -13.14 16.52 11.10
CA LEU A 143 -12.56 17.11 9.88
C LEU A 143 -12.82 16.13 8.73
N VAL A 144 -13.91 16.34 8.01
CA VAL A 144 -14.35 15.45 6.91
C VAL A 144 -14.06 16.00 5.52
N GLY A 145 -13.81 17.31 5.39
CA GLY A 145 -13.31 17.93 4.17
C GLY A 145 -11.78 18.18 4.17
N PRO A 146 -11.24 18.88 3.16
CA PRO A 146 -9.85 19.33 3.14
C PRO A 146 -9.45 20.09 4.40
N LEU A 147 -8.24 19.83 4.91
CA LEU A 147 -7.80 20.29 6.24
C LEU A 147 -7.42 21.78 6.33
N THR A 148 -7.73 22.56 5.30
CA THR A 148 -7.30 23.96 5.13
C THR A 148 -7.70 24.85 6.30
N ASN A 149 -8.97 24.80 6.73
CA ASN A 149 -9.45 25.63 7.85
C ASN A 149 -8.67 25.31 9.14
N PHE A 150 -8.52 24.03 9.46
CA PHE A 150 -7.82 23.60 10.67
C PHE A 150 -6.33 23.92 10.63
N ALA A 151 -5.68 23.73 9.48
CA ALA A 151 -4.29 24.13 9.26
C ALA A 151 -4.09 25.64 9.40
N MET A 152 -5.04 26.46 8.94
CA MET A 152 -5.01 27.90 9.14
C MET A 152 -5.13 28.29 10.62
N CYS A 153 -5.96 27.61 11.42
CA CYS A 153 -5.99 27.79 12.87
C CYS A 153 -4.62 27.52 13.50
N ILE A 154 -3.94 26.44 13.09
CA ILE A 154 -2.59 26.11 13.55
C ILE A 154 -1.59 27.19 13.15
N ASN A 155 -1.63 27.68 11.91
CA ASN A 155 -0.71 28.70 11.43
C ASN A 155 -0.91 30.05 12.12
N LEU A 156 -2.15 30.47 12.36
CA LEU A 156 -2.46 31.76 12.97
C LEU A 156 -2.24 31.77 14.49
N TYR A 157 -2.56 30.67 15.17
CA TYR A 157 -2.65 30.64 16.64
C TYR A 157 -1.69 29.64 17.31
N GLY A 158 -1.07 28.75 16.53
CA GLY A 158 -0.05 27.82 17.01
C GLY A 158 -0.47 26.99 18.22
N ASP A 159 0.44 26.89 19.20
CA ASP A 159 0.23 26.10 20.41
C ASP A 159 -0.95 26.62 21.26
N THR A 160 -1.34 27.90 21.13
CA THR A 160 -2.47 28.47 21.88
C THR A 160 -3.82 27.89 21.43
N PHE A 161 -3.94 27.53 20.14
CA PHE A 161 -5.10 26.79 19.63
C PHE A 161 -5.00 25.32 20.00
N LEU A 162 -3.85 24.70 19.72
CA LEU A 162 -3.61 23.26 19.96
C LEU A 162 -3.74 22.84 21.43
N SER A 163 -3.46 23.72 22.39
CA SER A 163 -3.62 23.41 23.82
C SER A 163 -5.07 23.45 24.30
N LYS A 164 -6.01 23.95 23.47
CA LYS A 164 -7.41 24.18 23.83
C LYS A 164 -8.39 23.27 23.09
N ILE A 165 -7.94 22.53 22.09
CA ILE A 165 -8.80 21.58 21.37
C ILE A 165 -9.09 20.34 22.22
N GLY A 166 -10.22 19.69 21.95
CA GLY A 166 -10.54 18.35 22.41
C GLY A 166 -9.95 17.28 21.49
N LYS A 167 -10.78 16.30 21.13
CA LYS A 167 -10.44 15.21 20.21
C LYS A 167 -10.49 15.68 18.76
N VAL A 168 -9.63 15.11 17.92
CA VAL A 168 -9.62 15.37 16.47
C VAL A 168 -9.81 14.05 15.74
N TYR A 169 -10.79 14.01 14.84
CA TYR A 169 -11.06 12.91 13.93
C TYR A 169 -10.97 13.42 12.50
N ILE A 170 -10.19 12.74 11.67
CA ILE A 170 -9.86 13.15 10.30
C ILE A 170 -10.33 12.08 9.33
N MET A 171 -11.09 12.45 8.30
CA MET A 171 -11.29 11.60 7.12
C MET A 171 -10.27 11.99 6.06
N GLY A 172 -9.44 11.03 5.67
CA GLY A 172 -8.52 11.22 4.56
C GLY A 172 -7.20 10.48 4.71
N GLY A 173 -6.34 10.66 3.71
CA GLY A 173 -5.06 9.99 3.62
C GLY A 173 -5.18 8.49 3.32
N ASN A 174 -4.04 7.80 3.34
CA ASN A 174 -3.90 6.37 3.07
C ASN A 174 -2.83 5.72 3.95
N ILE A 175 -2.98 4.42 4.16
CA ILE A 175 -2.05 3.53 4.84
C ILE A 175 -1.12 2.87 3.82
N TYR A 176 -1.68 2.41 2.70
CA TYR A 176 -1.02 1.56 1.73
C TYR A 176 -0.69 2.29 0.42
N GLY A 177 -0.71 3.63 0.43
CA GLY A 177 -0.46 4.43 -0.75
C GLY A 177 -1.49 4.24 -1.87
N LYS A 178 -2.71 3.75 -1.58
CA LYS A 178 -3.79 3.64 -2.58
C LYS A 178 -4.65 4.90 -2.57
N GLY A 179 -4.54 5.68 -3.64
CA GLY A 179 -5.32 6.91 -3.85
C GLY A 179 -6.72 6.68 -4.45
N ASN A 180 -7.62 7.63 -4.21
CA ASN A 180 -8.91 7.74 -4.91
C ASN A 180 -8.91 8.86 -5.96
N VAL A 181 -7.95 9.79 -5.92
CA VAL A 181 -7.82 10.90 -6.88
C VAL A 181 -6.66 10.70 -7.83
N THR A 182 -5.44 10.53 -7.30
CA THR A 182 -4.30 10.07 -8.08
C THR A 182 -4.08 8.59 -7.80
N LYS A 183 -3.03 7.99 -8.39
CA LYS A 183 -2.63 6.62 -8.06
C LYS A 183 -2.42 6.42 -6.55
N SER A 184 -2.01 7.47 -5.83
CA SER A 184 -1.50 7.37 -4.47
C SER A 184 -2.02 8.39 -3.47
N ALA A 185 -2.74 9.43 -3.90
CA ALA A 185 -3.27 10.46 -3.02
C ALA A 185 -4.79 10.31 -2.83
N GLU A 186 -5.21 10.49 -1.58
CA GLU A 186 -6.61 10.60 -1.20
C GLU A 186 -7.12 12.03 -1.47
N PHE A 187 -8.41 12.20 -1.75
CA PHE A 187 -9.05 13.47 -2.16
C PHE A 187 -8.78 14.63 -1.21
N ASN A 188 -9.12 14.53 0.08
CA ASN A 188 -8.94 15.63 1.03
C ASN A 188 -7.48 16.05 1.15
N PHE A 189 -6.58 15.06 1.17
CA PHE A 189 -5.14 15.30 1.21
C PHE A 189 -4.60 15.86 -0.12
N ARG A 190 -5.20 15.51 -1.26
CA ARG A 190 -4.78 16.00 -2.58
C ARG A 190 -5.29 17.40 -2.88
N MET A 191 -6.45 17.77 -2.33
CA MET A 191 -7.04 19.11 -2.42
C MET A 191 -6.11 20.16 -1.80
N ASP A 192 -5.56 19.87 -0.62
CA ASP A 192 -4.60 20.75 0.06
C ASP A 192 -3.49 19.93 0.76
N PRO A 193 -2.46 19.46 0.01
CA PRO A 193 -1.36 18.67 0.55
C PRO A 193 -0.60 19.41 1.65
N GLU A 194 -0.45 20.72 1.52
CA GLU A 194 0.23 21.58 2.48
C GLU A 194 -0.55 21.70 3.79
N ALA A 195 -1.88 21.85 3.74
CA ALA A 195 -2.69 21.81 4.95
C ALA A 195 -2.58 20.46 5.65
N ALA A 196 -2.68 19.36 4.92
CA ALA A 196 -2.51 18.02 5.49
C ALA A 196 -1.12 17.85 6.14
N TYR A 197 -0.06 18.31 5.46
CA TYR A 197 1.30 18.32 6.02
C TYR A 197 1.36 19.12 7.34
N ILE A 198 0.83 20.34 7.36
CA ILE A 198 0.84 21.21 8.55
C ILE A 198 0.10 20.54 9.71
N VAL A 199 -1.09 19.98 9.47
CA VAL A 199 -1.86 19.30 10.52
C VAL A 199 -1.08 18.13 11.09
N LEU A 200 -0.55 17.25 10.24
CA LEU A 200 0.16 16.06 10.69
C LEU A 200 1.47 16.38 11.43
N GLU A 201 2.23 17.37 10.98
CA GLU A 201 3.50 17.73 11.65
C GLU A 201 3.29 18.48 12.97
N ARG A 202 2.20 19.23 13.12
CA ARG A 202 2.00 20.14 14.26
C ARG A 202 1.07 19.60 15.34
N LEU A 203 0.19 18.65 15.01
CA LEU A 203 -0.73 18.08 15.97
C LEU A 203 0.02 17.14 16.93
N LYS A 204 0.01 17.48 18.23
CA LYS A 204 0.73 16.74 19.28
C LYS A 204 -0.16 15.83 20.14
N SER A 205 -1.49 15.95 20.03
CA SER A 205 -2.46 15.06 20.69
C SER A 205 -2.90 13.96 19.72
N PRO A 206 -3.35 12.78 20.19
CA PRO A 206 -3.69 11.70 19.29
C PRO A 206 -4.94 12.03 18.48
N ALA A 207 -4.76 12.54 17.26
CA ALA A 207 -5.79 12.50 16.23
C ALA A 207 -6.07 11.06 15.84
N PHE A 208 -7.34 10.79 15.62
CA PHE A 208 -7.80 9.59 14.94
C PHE A 208 -7.94 9.92 13.46
N ILE A 209 -7.32 9.15 12.59
CA ILE A 209 -7.55 9.26 11.15
C ILE A 209 -8.25 8.00 10.65
N LEU A 210 -9.27 8.18 9.81
CA LEU A 210 -9.89 7.13 9.01
C LEU A 210 -9.37 7.28 7.57
N PRO A 211 -8.46 6.40 7.13
CA PRO A 211 -7.98 6.42 5.75
C PRO A 211 -9.05 5.90 4.79
N TRP A 212 -9.10 6.46 3.58
CA TRP A 212 -10.06 6.05 2.53
C TRP A 212 -10.05 4.56 2.22
N GLU A 213 -8.88 3.92 2.33
CA GLU A 213 -8.70 2.49 2.06
C GLU A 213 -9.58 1.61 2.96
N ILE A 214 -9.91 2.08 4.17
CA ILE A 214 -10.80 1.39 5.08
C ILE A 214 -12.23 1.41 4.55
N CYS A 215 -12.67 2.51 3.93
CA CYS A 215 -14.02 2.69 3.39
C CYS A 215 -14.31 1.78 2.19
N ILE A 216 -13.27 1.35 1.47
CA ILE A 216 -13.38 0.41 0.34
C ILE A 216 -12.93 -1.01 0.67
N SER A 217 -12.68 -1.31 1.94
CA SER A 217 -12.40 -2.67 2.38
C SER A 217 -13.63 -3.55 2.18
N GLU A 218 -13.42 -4.87 2.03
CA GLU A 218 -14.53 -5.83 1.98
C GLU A 218 -15.42 -5.73 3.22
N GLN A 219 -14.84 -5.37 4.37
CA GLN A 219 -15.61 -5.13 5.59
C GLN A 219 -16.51 -3.91 5.42
N ALA A 220 -15.99 -2.75 5.00
CA ALA A 220 -16.79 -1.52 4.93
C ALA A 220 -17.73 -1.41 3.73
N ASN A 221 -17.68 -2.37 2.82
CA ASN A 221 -18.45 -2.33 1.59
C ASN A 221 -19.95 -2.55 1.83
N ILE A 222 -20.77 -1.52 1.59
CA ILE A 222 -22.24 -1.62 1.64
C ILE A 222 -22.76 -1.78 0.21
N ALA A 223 -23.55 -2.82 -0.04
CA ALA A 223 -24.17 -3.00 -1.35
C ALA A 223 -25.15 -1.86 -1.66
N LEU A 224 -25.09 -1.33 -2.90
CA LEU A 224 -25.89 -0.18 -3.33
C LEU A 224 -27.39 -0.51 -3.41
N ASP A 225 -27.74 -1.74 -3.73
CA ASP A 225 -29.11 -2.24 -3.72
C ASP A 225 -29.75 -2.12 -2.33
N TRP A 226 -29.00 -2.45 -1.28
CA TRP A 226 -29.43 -2.29 0.12
C TRP A 226 -29.74 -0.83 0.44
N ARG A 227 -28.88 0.12 0.01
CA ARG A 227 -29.14 1.57 0.16
C ARG A 227 -30.48 1.96 -0.48
N TRP A 228 -30.81 1.41 -1.65
CA TRP A 228 -32.08 1.71 -2.33
C TRP A 228 -33.29 1.04 -1.71
N GLN A 229 -33.19 -0.25 -1.39
CA GLN A 229 -34.32 -1.04 -0.91
C GLN A 229 -34.67 -0.71 0.53
N VAL A 230 -33.67 -0.51 1.39
CA VAL A 230 -33.86 -0.32 2.83
C VAL A 230 -34.05 1.15 3.16
N LEU A 231 -33.06 1.98 2.85
CA LEU A 231 -33.13 3.40 3.17
C LEU A 231 -34.00 4.14 2.16
N GLY A 232 -33.86 3.82 0.86
CA GLY A 232 -34.54 4.56 -0.21
C GLY A 232 -36.07 4.47 -0.20
N ALA A 233 -36.66 3.50 0.51
CA ALA A 233 -38.10 3.40 0.68
C ALA A 233 -38.68 4.37 1.73
N LEU A 234 -37.83 4.93 2.60
CA LEU A 234 -38.25 5.84 3.66
C LEU A 234 -38.81 7.13 3.09
N GLN A 235 -39.86 7.64 3.74
CA GLN A 235 -40.60 8.82 3.29
C GLN A 235 -40.16 10.12 3.98
N THR A 236 -39.03 10.11 4.68
CA THR A 236 -38.47 11.30 5.33
C THR A 236 -37.95 12.28 4.27
N ASP A 237 -38.04 13.58 4.55
CA ASP A 237 -37.62 14.63 3.62
C ASP A 237 -36.13 14.50 3.24
N PHE A 238 -35.31 14.11 4.22
CA PHE A 238 -33.88 13.84 4.02
C PHE A 238 -33.64 12.70 3.02
N VAL A 239 -34.30 11.55 3.19
CA VAL A 239 -34.12 10.41 2.28
C VAL A 239 -34.62 10.73 0.88
N LYS A 240 -35.74 11.46 0.76
CA LYS A 240 -36.24 11.90 -0.55
C LYS A 240 -35.21 12.77 -1.28
N LEU A 241 -34.61 13.72 -0.58
CA LEU A 241 -33.54 14.55 -1.12
C LEU A 241 -32.33 13.70 -1.56
N MET A 242 -31.82 12.84 -0.67
CA MET A 242 -30.66 12.00 -0.97
C MET A 242 -30.92 11.02 -2.10
N ASN A 243 -32.14 10.46 -2.19
CA ASN A 243 -32.53 9.58 -3.30
C ASN A 243 -32.43 10.28 -4.65
N ARG A 244 -32.86 11.54 -4.75
CA ARG A 244 -32.76 12.32 -5.99
C ARG A 244 -31.29 12.63 -6.31
N ALA A 245 -30.53 13.11 -5.33
CA ALA A 245 -29.14 13.51 -5.50
C ALA A 245 -28.27 12.33 -5.93
N GLU A 246 -28.30 11.24 -5.16
CA GLU A 246 -27.50 10.04 -5.42
C GLU A 246 -27.87 9.35 -6.74
N ARG A 247 -29.15 9.33 -7.15
CA ARG A 247 -29.56 8.77 -8.46
C ARG A 247 -28.97 9.51 -9.64
N LYS A 248 -28.69 10.81 -9.49
CA LYS A 248 -28.15 11.63 -10.56
C LYS A 248 -26.63 11.46 -10.72
N ILE A 249 -25.93 11.20 -9.62
CA ILE A 249 -24.46 11.17 -9.62
C ILE A 249 -23.83 9.78 -9.55
N ILE A 250 -24.50 8.80 -8.94
CA ILE A 250 -23.97 7.44 -8.86
C ILE A 250 -23.98 6.82 -10.27
N PRO A 251 -22.82 6.44 -10.83
CA PRO A 251 -22.75 5.92 -12.19
C PRO A 251 -23.52 4.61 -12.37
N ARG A 252 -24.07 4.39 -13.56
CA ARG A 252 -24.67 3.10 -13.94
C ARG A 252 -23.63 1.98 -13.82
N GLY A 253 -24.02 0.87 -13.20
CA GLY A 253 -23.14 -0.28 -12.96
C GLY A 253 -22.35 -0.23 -11.65
N CYS A 254 -22.48 0.84 -10.85
CA CYS A 254 -21.99 0.83 -9.48
C CYS A 254 -22.79 -0.18 -8.65
N VAL A 255 -22.10 -1.04 -7.90
CA VAL A 255 -22.72 -2.07 -7.04
C VAL A 255 -22.56 -1.78 -5.55
N ASN A 256 -21.75 -0.79 -5.20
CA ASN A 256 -21.36 -0.47 -3.83
C ASN A 256 -21.74 0.98 -3.51
N TRP A 257 -22.22 1.22 -2.29
CA TRP A 257 -22.47 2.52 -1.70
C TRP A 257 -21.38 2.79 -0.65
N LEU A 258 -20.65 3.91 -0.81
CA LEU A 258 -19.42 4.20 -0.07
C LEU A 258 -19.55 5.53 0.71
N PRO A 259 -20.29 5.58 1.82
CA PRO A 259 -20.44 6.80 2.61
C PRO A 259 -19.25 6.96 3.58
N CYS A 260 -18.16 7.57 3.11
CA CYS A 260 -16.88 7.52 3.82
C CYS A 260 -16.86 8.36 5.10
N ASP A 261 -17.36 9.58 5.03
CA ASP A 261 -17.44 10.49 6.19
C ASP A 261 -18.38 9.96 7.27
N LEU A 262 -19.44 9.26 6.85
CA LEU A 262 -20.38 8.59 7.75
C LEU A 262 -19.65 7.53 8.58
N LEU A 263 -18.68 6.81 8.01
CA LEU A 263 -17.88 5.83 8.74
C LEU A 263 -16.98 6.51 9.78
N LEU A 264 -16.40 7.68 9.49
CA LEU A 264 -15.62 8.46 10.47
C LEU A 264 -16.50 8.91 11.64
N VAL A 265 -17.66 9.51 11.34
CA VAL A 265 -18.61 9.96 12.37
C VAL A 265 -19.10 8.77 13.20
N THR A 266 -19.35 7.63 12.57
CA THR A 266 -19.72 6.39 13.24
C THR A 266 -18.61 5.90 14.18
N ALA A 267 -17.34 5.98 13.76
CA ALA A 267 -16.18 5.64 14.58
C ALA A 267 -15.97 6.61 15.76
N TYR A 268 -16.31 7.89 15.60
CA TYR A 268 -16.31 8.87 16.69
C TYR A 268 -17.40 8.58 17.73
N LEU A 269 -18.63 8.30 17.28
CA LEU A 269 -19.79 8.08 18.16
C LEU A 269 -19.79 6.70 18.84
N PHE A 270 -19.36 5.66 18.12
CA PHE A 270 -19.41 4.26 18.56
C PHE A 270 -18.05 3.55 18.44
N PRO A 271 -16.96 4.10 19.02
CA PRO A 271 -15.61 3.59 18.79
C PRO A 271 -15.45 2.12 19.16
N SER A 272 -16.07 1.65 20.25
CA SER A 272 -15.97 0.25 20.69
C SER A 272 -16.77 -0.74 19.84
N LYS A 273 -17.66 -0.26 18.97
CA LYS A 273 -18.49 -1.09 18.08
C LYS A 273 -17.98 -1.11 16.65
N VAL A 274 -17.22 -0.10 16.28
CA VAL A 274 -16.82 0.16 14.90
C VAL A 274 -15.31 0.04 14.78
N ILE A 275 -14.52 0.50 15.73
CA ILE A 275 -13.07 0.40 15.65
C ILE A 275 -12.63 -0.93 16.27
N SER A 276 -12.20 -1.87 15.42
CA SER A 276 -11.65 -3.14 15.88
C SER A 276 -10.13 -3.14 15.97
N GLN A 277 -9.47 -2.21 15.26
CA GLN A 277 -8.02 -2.10 15.29
C GLN A 277 -7.56 -0.66 15.07
N ILE A 278 -6.68 -0.19 15.96
CA ILE A 278 -5.93 1.07 15.84
C ILE A 278 -4.46 0.74 15.75
N SER A 279 -3.71 1.53 14.99
CA SER A 279 -2.26 1.49 15.04
C SER A 279 -1.68 2.90 15.09
N GLU A 280 -0.56 3.00 15.79
CA GLU A 280 0.14 4.25 16.02
C GLU A 280 1.36 4.34 15.10
N PHE A 281 1.47 5.46 14.39
CA PHE A 281 2.57 5.75 13.47
C PHE A 281 2.98 7.21 13.57
N TYR A 282 4.23 7.48 13.21
CA TYR A 282 4.55 8.79 12.65
C TYR A 282 4.12 8.80 11.19
N ALA A 283 3.39 9.84 10.80
CA ALA A 283 2.90 10.06 9.44
C ALA A 283 3.28 11.47 8.97
N SER A 284 3.57 11.60 7.69
CA SER A 284 3.82 12.89 7.02
C SER A 284 3.13 12.90 5.66
N VAL A 285 3.26 13.98 4.90
CA VAL A 285 2.66 14.10 3.55
C VAL A 285 3.77 14.35 2.52
N GLU A 286 3.72 13.64 1.40
CA GLU A 286 4.60 13.90 0.26
C GLU A 286 4.13 15.15 -0.51
N LEU A 287 5.03 16.13 -0.67
CA LEU A 287 4.73 17.39 -1.35
C LEU A 287 5.39 17.49 -2.74
N ASN A 288 6.45 16.71 -3.01
CA ASN A 288 7.29 16.89 -4.20
C ASN A 288 7.14 15.76 -5.23
N GLY A 289 6.38 14.71 -4.91
CA GLY A 289 6.21 13.54 -5.76
C GLY A 289 5.48 13.84 -7.08
N ALA A 290 5.99 13.32 -8.19
CA ALA A 290 5.32 13.45 -9.49
C ALA A 290 4.06 12.57 -9.58
N GLN A 291 4.13 11.39 -8.99
CA GLN A 291 3.06 10.40 -8.87
C GLN A 291 2.49 10.34 -7.45
N THR A 292 3.20 10.88 -6.45
CA THR A 292 2.88 10.72 -5.01
C THR A 292 2.55 12.00 -4.24
N ARG A 293 2.51 13.18 -4.86
CA ARG A 293 2.10 14.42 -4.17
C ARG A 293 0.70 14.28 -3.56
N GLY A 294 0.59 14.53 -2.25
CA GLY A 294 -0.62 14.34 -1.44
C GLY A 294 -0.73 12.95 -0.79
N GLN A 295 0.21 12.03 -1.01
CA GLN A 295 0.24 10.74 -0.32
C GLN A 295 0.60 10.92 1.16
N MET A 296 -0.13 10.25 2.05
CA MET A 296 0.28 10.11 3.45
C MET A 296 1.38 9.04 3.55
N VAL A 297 2.54 9.39 4.08
CA VAL A 297 3.71 8.51 4.17
C VAL A 297 3.95 8.13 5.63
N LEU A 298 3.96 6.82 5.92
CA LEU A 298 4.08 6.28 7.27
C LEU A 298 5.50 5.80 7.58
N ASP A 299 5.96 6.03 8.81
CA ASP A 299 7.16 5.37 9.35
C ASP A 299 6.83 3.96 9.87
N HIS A 300 6.99 2.96 9.00
CA HIS A 300 6.75 1.56 9.35
C HIS A 300 7.81 0.94 10.26
N LYS A 301 8.95 1.61 10.49
CA LYS A 301 10.00 1.16 11.43
C LYS A 301 9.63 1.49 12.87
N LYS A 302 8.62 2.35 13.12
CA LYS A 302 8.08 2.68 14.44
C LYS A 302 9.17 3.12 15.44
N GLY A 303 10.10 3.95 14.99
CA GLY A 303 11.20 4.46 15.83
C GLY A 303 12.31 3.46 16.13
N LYS A 304 12.27 2.23 15.58
CA LYS A 304 13.36 1.24 15.73
C LYS A 304 14.62 1.59 14.95
N LEU A 305 14.53 2.53 14.02
CA LEU A 305 15.62 3.06 13.23
C LEU A 305 15.57 4.59 13.31
N VAL A 306 16.74 5.22 13.49
CA VAL A 306 16.89 6.67 13.54
C VAL A 306 17.86 7.06 12.45
N ASP A 307 17.35 7.70 11.40
CA ASP A 307 18.10 8.17 10.23
C ASP A 307 17.35 9.37 9.61
N ASP A 308 17.77 9.81 8.42
CA ASP A 308 17.15 10.95 7.73
C ASP A 308 15.65 10.74 7.40
N PHE A 309 15.18 9.49 7.36
CA PHE A 309 13.82 9.12 7.00
C PHE A 309 12.99 8.65 8.19
N HIS A 310 13.58 8.09 9.23
CA HIS A 310 12.90 7.39 10.33
C HIS A 310 13.20 8.01 11.71
N GLY A 311 12.41 7.63 12.72
CA GLY A 311 12.75 7.93 14.12
C GLY A 311 12.06 9.15 14.73
N LYS A 312 11.08 9.72 14.02
CA LYS A 312 10.21 10.76 14.58
C LYS A 312 9.13 10.17 15.51
N PRO A 313 8.68 10.91 16.55
CA PRO A 313 7.66 10.42 17.48
C PRO A 313 6.31 10.23 16.77
N VAL A 314 5.51 9.27 17.25
CA VAL A 314 4.14 9.02 16.78
C VAL A 314 3.31 10.29 16.86
N ASN A 315 2.58 10.60 15.78
CA ASN A 315 1.66 11.74 15.68
C ASN A 315 0.21 11.34 15.33
N LEU A 316 -0.03 10.10 14.89
CA LEU A 316 -1.37 9.64 14.48
C LEU A 316 -1.78 8.30 15.10
N LYS A 317 -3.06 8.21 15.48
CA LYS A 317 -3.79 6.95 15.65
C LYS A 317 -4.59 6.66 14.39
N ILE A 318 -4.17 5.65 13.65
CA ILE A 318 -4.79 5.25 12.40
C ILE A 318 -5.79 4.13 12.66
N ILE A 319 -7.05 4.34 12.27
CA ILE A 319 -8.07 3.28 12.26
C ILE A 319 -7.70 2.31 11.14
N GLN A 320 -7.30 1.09 11.48
CA GLN A 320 -6.86 0.08 10.51
C GLN A 320 -7.95 -0.90 10.09
N LYS A 321 -8.95 -1.11 10.96
CA LYS A 321 -10.09 -1.96 10.67
C LYS A 321 -11.33 -1.37 11.29
N ALA A 322 -12.38 -1.30 10.48
CA ALA A 322 -13.71 -0.97 10.92
C ALA A 322 -14.59 -2.23 10.90
N GLN A 323 -15.20 -2.57 12.03
CA GLN A 323 -16.30 -3.53 12.11
C GLN A 323 -17.57 -2.87 11.58
N THR A 324 -18.16 -3.50 10.58
CA THR A 324 -19.26 -2.93 9.79
C THR A 324 -20.53 -3.75 9.89
N GLU A 325 -20.47 -4.86 10.61
CA GLU A 325 -21.64 -5.66 11.00
C GLU A 325 -22.73 -4.77 11.60
N HIS A 326 -22.33 -3.74 12.37
CA HIS A 326 -23.21 -2.74 13.00
C HIS A 326 -23.49 -1.53 12.11
N LEU A 327 -22.75 -1.33 11.03
CA LEU A 327 -22.81 -0.10 10.23
C LEU A 327 -24.18 0.05 9.57
N LYS A 328 -24.69 -0.99 8.89
CA LYS A 328 -26.05 -0.98 8.32
C LYS A 328 -27.12 -0.73 9.37
N LEU A 329 -26.94 -1.24 10.59
CA LEU A 329 -27.87 -1.05 11.70
C LEU A 329 -27.85 0.40 12.22
N ILE A 330 -26.67 0.96 12.46
CA ILE A 330 -26.47 2.35 12.91
C ILE A 330 -27.02 3.32 11.86
N ILE A 331 -26.76 3.07 10.57
CA ILE A 331 -27.28 3.89 9.48
C ILE A 331 -28.81 3.78 9.40
N SER A 332 -29.37 2.59 9.53
CA SER A 332 -30.83 2.39 9.53
C SER A 332 -31.49 3.10 10.72
N TRP A 333 -30.87 3.04 11.90
CA TRP A 333 -31.31 3.80 13.08
C TRP A 333 -31.25 5.31 12.85
N ALA A 334 -30.16 5.81 12.27
CA ALA A 334 -29.99 7.23 11.95
C ALA A 334 -30.99 7.71 10.88
N ALA A 335 -31.34 6.83 9.94
CA ALA A 335 -32.35 7.08 8.91
C ALA A 335 -33.80 6.95 9.43
N GLU A 336 -33.99 6.54 10.69
CA GLU A 336 -35.31 6.34 11.33
C GLU A 336 -36.10 5.16 10.73
N LEU A 337 -35.41 4.07 10.39
CA LEU A 337 -36.06 2.83 9.95
C LEU A 337 -36.86 2.18 11.11
N PRO A 338 -38.14 1.81 10.91
CA PRO A 338 -38.96 1.14 11.93
C PRO A 338 -38.36 -0.19 12.40
N ASP A 339 -38.58 -0.53 13.67
CA ASP A 339 -38.20 -1.82 14.31
C ASP A 339 -36.70 -2.16 14.33
N VAL A 340 -35.84 -1.20 14.00
CA VAL A 340 -34.38 -1.30 14.18
C VAL A 340 -34.00 -0.82 15.57
N GLY A 341 -33.99 -1.76 16.52
CA GLY A 341 -33.28 -1.67 17.79
C GLY A 341 -31.85 -2.20 17.68
N ILE A 342 -30.93 -1.73 18.53
CA ILE A 342 -29.47 -1.95 18.43
C ILE A 342 -29.00 -3.43 18.59
N GLU A 343 -29.93 -4.38 18.68
CA GLU A 343 -29.70 -5.70 19.30
C GLU A 343 -29.50 -6.88 18.30
N LYS A 344 -29.67 -6.68 16.99
CA LYS A 344 -29.85 -7.78 16.00
C LYS A 344 -28.64 -8.13 15.12
N LEU A 345 -27.46 -8.28 15.72
CA LEU A 345 -26.21 -8.57 15.00
C LEU A 345 -25.80 -10.04 15.00
N LEU A 346 -24.99 -10.44 14.00
CA LEU A 346 -24.35 -11.76 13.75
C LEU A 346 -25.22 -12.68 12.84
N SER A 347 -24.82 -13.27 11.69
CA SER A 347 -23.54 -13.77 11.15
C SER A 347 -23.66 -14.19 9.66
N LYS A 348 -22.55 -14.50 8.94
CA LYS A 348 -22.42 -15.42 7.75
C LYS A 348 -20.97 -15.53 7.19
N GLU A 349 -20.62 -16.62 6.46
CA GLU A 349 -19.40 -16.79 5.61
C GLU A 349 -19.59 -17.82 4.43
N ILE A 350 -18.71 -17.82 3.39
CA ILE A 350 -18.14 -18.94 2.55
C ILE A 350 -17.17 -18.46 1.40
N TYR A 351 -16.26 -19.34 0.92
CA TYR A 351 -15.05 -19.27 0.02
C TYR A 351 -15.21 -19.71 -1.48
N ILE A 352 -14.21 -19.45 -2.39
CA ILE A 352 -13.97 -20.11 -3.74
C ILE A 352 -12.45 -20.17 -4.17
N SER A 353 -12.08 -21.10 -5.10
CA SER A 353 -10.75 -21.50 -5.65
C SER A 353 -10.43 -21.14 -7.15
N LEU A 354 -9.24 -21.53 -7.67
CA LEU A 354 -8.56 -21.15 -8.95
C LEU A 354 -8.15 -22.34 -9.87
N ILE A 355 -7.75 -22.07 -11.14
CA ILE A 355 -7.34 -23.02 -12.24
C ILE A 355 -6.00 -22.59 -12.93
N SER A 356 -5.29 -23.54 -13.61
CA SER A 356 -3.95 -23.46 -14.26
C SER A 356 -3.90 -23.82 -15.78
N MET A 357 -2.74 -23.62 -16.46
CA MET A 357 -2.29 -24.13 -17.81
C MET A 357 -0.72 -24.01 -17.97
N GLU A 358 -0.06 -24.17 -19.14
CA GLU A 358 0.65 -25.32 -19.78
C GLU A 358 2.04 -24.85 -20.39
N LYS A 359 2.89 -25.75 -20.95
CA LYS A 359 4.41 -25.70 -20.93
C LYS A 359 5.21 -25.76 -22.27
N SER A 360 6.49 -25.31 -22.26
CA SER A 360 7.59 -25.52 -23.28
C SER A 360 9.04 -25.32 -22.73
N GLU A 361 10.12 -25.84 -23.36
CA GLU A 361 11.56 -25.77 -22.93
C GLU A 361 12.21 -24.36 -22.91
N ARG A 362 13.07 -24.05 -21.91
CA ARG A 362 13.51 -22.65 -21.57
C ARG A 362 15.00 -22.48 -21.18
N TYR A 363 15.50 -21.24 -21.18
CA TYR A 363 16.82 -20.84 -20.66
C TYR A 363 16.67 -19.77 -19.57
N VAL A 364 17.63 -19.68 -18.65
CA VAL A 364 17.59 -18.73 -17.53
C VAL A 364 18.85 -17.88 -17.46
N VAL A 365 18.70 -16.57 -17.32
CA VAL A 365 19.72 -15.62 -16.87
C VAL A 365 19.36 -15.17 -15.45
N TYR A 366 20.30 -15.33 -14.52
CA TYR A 366 20.16 -14.92 -13.13
C TYR A 366 20.99 -13.65 -12.90
N ASP A 367 20.30 -12.50 -12.81
CA ASP A 367 20.91 -11.17 -12.61
C ASP A 367 20.83 -10.77 -11.13
N CYS A 368 21.99 -10.64 -10.48
CA CYS A 368 22.09 -10.65 -9.03
C CYS A 368 23.15 -9.69 -8.49
N ASP A 369 22.99 -9.30 -7.24
CA ASP A 369 23.93 -8.50 -6.46
C ASP A 369 24.56 -9.28 -5.29
N ILE A 370 24.41 -10.61 -5.27
CA ILE A 370 24.97 -11.59 -4.32
C ILE A 370 25.08 -11.05 -2.88
N GLY A 371 23.94 -11.08 -2.21
CA GLY A 371 23.78 -11.20 -0.78
C GLY A 371 23.64 -12.66 -0.31
N ILE A 372 23.20 -12.79 0.94
CA ILE A 372 23.03 -14.07 1.63
C ILE A 372 21.84 -14.86 1.06
N ASP A 373 20.75 -14.18 0.71
CA ASP A 373 19.54 -14.77 0.13
C ASP A 373 19.71 -15.09 -1.36
N ASP A 374 20.44 -14.28 -2.13
CA ASP A 374 20.85 -14.64 -3.49
C ASP A 374 21.59 -15.98 -3.54
N ALA A 375 22.44 -16.26 -2.54
CA ALA A 375 23.21 -17.50 -2.49
C ALA A 375 22.31 -18.73 -2.40
N TRP A 376 21.25 -18.66 -1.59
CA TRP A 376 20.26 -19.73 -1.47
C TRP A 376 19.39 -19.84 -2.72
N ALA A 377 18.99 -18.72 -3.29
CA ALA A 377 18.26 -18.65 -4.55
C ALA A 377 19.02 -19.33 -5.69
N LEU A 378 20.31 -19.00 -5.84
CA LEU A 378 21.21 -19.62 -6.82
C LEU A 378 21.35 -21.13 -6.58
N LYS A 379 21.51 -21.57 -5.33
CA LYS A 379 21.55 -23.01 -4.99
C LYS A 379 20.27 -23.74 -5.39
N LEU A 380 19.10 -23.18 -5.08
CA LEU A 380 17.81 -23.76 -5.47
C LEU A 380 17.69 -23.86 -7.00
N LEU A 381 18.08 -22.80 -7.72
CA LEU A 381 18.00 -22.74 -9.18
C LEU A 381 18.89 -23.79 -9.85
N LEU A 382 20.15 -23.91 -9.43
CA LEU A 382 21.11 -24.88 -10.00
C LEU A 382 20.71 -26.33 -9.69
N ARG A 383 20.20 -26.58 -8.49
CA ARG A 383 19.66 -27.91 -8.14
C ARG A 383 18.46 -28.28 -9.00
N ALA A 384 17.57 -27.33 -9.26
CA ALA A 384 16.41 -27.54 -10.11
C ALA A 384 16.78 -27.78 -11.58
N GLU A 385 17.82 -27.10 -12.07
CA GLU A 385 18.40 -27.39 -13.38
C GLU A 385 18.87 -28.84 -13.47
N GLU A 386 19.71 -29.29 -12.53
CA GLU A 386 20.24 -30.67 -12.48
C GLU A 386 19.12 -31.70 -12.42
N TYR A 387 18.13 -31.45 -11.57
CA TYR A 387 16.99 -32.35 -11.41
C TYR A 387 16.06 -32.36 -12.63
N SER A 388 15.94 -31.26 -13.37
CA SER A 388 15.16 -31.21 -14.63
C SER A 388 15.78 -32.03 -15.77
N GLN A 389 17.09 -32.32 -15.69
CA GLN A 389 17.81 -33.09 -16.71
C GLN A 389 17.64 -34.61 -16.58
N VAL A 390 17.04 -35.09 -15.48
CA VAL A 390 16.81 -36.53 -15.23
C VAL A 390 15.53 -37.01 -15.95
N LEU A 391 15.64 -38.09 -16.74
CA LEU A 391 14.57 -38.63 -17.61
C LEU A 391 13.25 -39.00 -16.90
N SER A 392 13.26 -39.19 -15.58
CA SER A 392 12.10 -39.57 -14.75
C SER A 392 11.58 -38.44 -13.85
N SER A 393 12.04 -37.20 -14.03
CA SER A 393 11.66 -36.06 -13.20
C SER A 393 10.30 -35.47 -13.61
N PRO A 394 9.35 -35.23 -12.69
CA PRO A 394 8.11 -34.51 -13.00
C PRO A 394 8.30 -32.99 -13.16
N LEU A 395 9.50 -32.45 -12.89
CA LEU A 395 9.93 -31.12 -13.38
C LEU A 395 10.33 -31.15 -14.87
N ALA A 396 10.58 -32.33 -15.47
CA ALA A 396 11.06 -32.49 -16.85
C ALA A 396 10.04 -32.08 -17.93
N GLU A 397 8.83 -31.65 -17.56
CA GLU A 397 7.87 -31.08 -18.52
C GLU A 397 8.32 -29.69 -19.05
N GLU A 398 9.21 -28.96 -18.34
CA GLU A 398 9.99 -27.83 -18.89
C GLU A 398 11.45 -28.01 -18.48
N LYS A 399 12.28 -28.59 -19.36
CA LYS A 399 13.72 -28.53 -19.17
C LYS A 399 14.17 -27.08 -19.21
N PHE A 400 15.06 -26.70 -18.31
CA PHE A 400 15.74 -25.42 -18.41
C PHE A 400 17.23 -25.52 -18.13
N LYS A 401 17.97 -24.53 -18.61
CA LYS A 401 19.41 -24.41 -18.40
C LYS A 401 19.75 -23.01 -17.89
N VAL A 402 20.55 -22.94 -16.83
CA VAL A 402 21.11 -21.67 -16.35
C VAL A 402 22.27 -21.31 -17.27
N LYS A 403 22.09 -20.25 -18.07
CA LYS A 403 23.02 -19.86 -19.14
C LYS A 403 24.05 -18.84 -18.71
N ALA A 404 23.70 -17.98 -17.75
CA ALA A 404 24.58 -16.93 -17.27
C ALA A 404 24.19 -16.49 -15.86
N ILE A 405 25.21 -16.20 -15.07
CA ILE A 405 25.10 -15.34 -13.89
C ILE A 405 25.60 -13.96 -14.29
N THR A 406 24.74 -12.96 -14.21
CA THR A 406 25.09 -11.56 -14.47
C THR A 406 25.10 -10.81 -13.15
N CYS A 407 26.15 -10.02 -12.92
CA CYS A 407 26.36 -9.32 -11.67
C CYS A 407 26.09 -7.83 -11.81
N VAL A 408 25.39 -7.25 -10.86
CA VAL A 408 25.13 -5.80 -10.76
C VAL A 408 25.57 -5.32 -9.38
N ARG A 409 25.92 -4.03 -9.25
CA ARG A 409 26.12 -3.44 -7.92
C ARG A 409 24.81 -3.41 -7.14
N GLY A 410 24.86 -3.77 -5.87
CA GLY A 410 23.74 -3.63 -4.94
C GLY A 410 24.16 -3.89 -3.50
N ASN A 411 23.92 -5.09 -2.99
CA ASN A 411 24.36 -5.58 -1.67
C ASN A 411 25.86 -5.42 -1.43
N ALA A 412 26.66 -5.50 -2.50
CA ALA A 412 28.07 -5.14 -2.52
C ALA A 412 28.44 -4.46 -3.84
N GLU A 413 29.71 -4.03 -3.94
CA GLU A 413 30.27 -3.53 -5.20
C GLU A 413 30.31 -4.65 -6.24
N VAL A 414 30.11 -4.31 -7.52
CA VAL A 414 29.93 -5.31 -8.58
C VAL A 414 31.11 -6.30 -8.73
N ASN A 415 32.33 -5.89 -8.36
CA ASN A 415 33.49 -6.79 -8.33
C ASN A 415 33.37 -7.84 -7.21
N ASP A 416 32.89 -7.43 -6.03
CA ASP A 416 32.67 -8.33 -4.89
C ASP A 416 31.51 -9.27 -5.18
N THR A 417 30.43 -8.77 -5.80
CA THR A 417 29.32 -9.59 -6.30
C THR A 417 29.82 -10.68 -7.27
N ALA A 418 30.62 -10.33 -8.28
CA ALA A 418 31.13 -11.30 -9.25
C ALA A 418 32.09 -12.31 -8.61
N ARG A 419 32.94 -11.87 -7.67
CA ARG A 419 33.79 -12.76 -6.86
C ARG A 419 32.95 -13.72 -6.03
N ASN A 420 31.89 -13.25 -5.39
CA ASN A 420 31.00 -14.08 -4.57
C ASN A 420 30.22 -15.08 -5.41
N ALA A 421 29.75 -14.70 -6.60
CA ALA A 421 29.16 -15.65 -7.54
C ALA A 421 30.15 -16.81 -7.84
N LEU A 422 31.41 -16.51 -8.14
CA LEU A 422 32.44 -17.55 -8.34
C LEU A 422 32.73 -18.38 -7.09
N ARG A 423 32.77 -17.76 -5.89
CA ARG A 423 32.94 -18.50 -4.62
C ARG A 423 31.80 -19.51 -4.43
N LEU A 424 30.56 -19.08 -4.65
CA LEU A 424 29.37 -19.94 -4.54
C LEU A 424 29.39 -21.06 -5.60
N LEU A 425 29.65 -20.73 -6.87
CA LEU A 425 29.73 -21.73 -7.95
C LEU A 425 30.88 -22.73 -7.70
N THR A 426 32.00 -22.30 -7.13
CA THR A 426 33.10 -23.19 -6.71
C THR A 426 32.62 -24.13 -5.61
N THR A 427 31.96 -23.61 -4.58
CA THR A 427 31.39 -24.43 -3.49
C THR A 427 30.33 -25.40 -3.99
N LEU A 428 29.53 -25.01 -4.97
CA LEU A 428 28.47 -25.83 -5.57
C LEU A 428 28.97 -26.73 -6.72
N LYS A 429 30.26 -26.65 -7.09
CA LYS A 429 30.88 -27.38 -8.21
C LYS A 429 30.20 -27.12 -9.56
N ARG A 430 29.78 -25.87 -9.79
CA ARG A 430 29.06 -25.40 -10.97
C ARG A 430 29.80 -24.28 -11.72
N LEU A 431 31.13 -24.37 -11.80
CA LEU A 431 31.96 -23.45 -12.59
C LEU A 431 31.73 -23.57 -14.11
N ASP A 432 30.88 -24.49 -14.57
CA ASP A 432 30.38 -24.56 -15.94
C ASP A 432 29.45 -23.39 -16.30
N VAL A 433 28.86 -22.71 -15.30
CA VAL A 433 27.99 -21.56 -15.54
C VAL A 433 28.84 -20.28 -15.61
N PRO A 434 28.82 -19.55 -16.74
CA PRO A 434 29.65 -18.35 -16.91
C PRO A 434 29.14 -17.17 -16.07
N VAL A 435 30.07 -16.42 -15.49
CA VAL A 435 29.82 -15.20 -14.71
C VAL A 435 30.24 -13.97 -15.51
N TYR A 436 29.34 -12.98 -15.62
CA TYR A 436 29.57 -11.73 -16.33
C TYR A 436 29.43 -10.54 -15.39
N LYS A 437 30.44 -9.67 -15.40
CA LYS A 437 30.37 -8.43 -14.64
C LYS A 437 29.53 -7.38 -15.39
N GLY A 438 28.61 -6.76 -14.68
CA GLY A 438 27.73 -5.73 -15.22
C GLY A 438 28.00 -4.34 -14.66
N SER A 439 26.91 -3.59 -14.53
CA SER A 439 26.92 -2.17 -14.21
C SER A 439 27.47 -1.91 -12.80
N LYS A 440 28.46 -1.02 -12.72
CA LYS A 440 29.06 -0.58 -11.45
C LYS A 440 28.25 0.53 -10.77
N GLU A 441 27.51 1.33 -11.50
CA GLU A 441 26.77 2.48 -10.95
C GLU A 441 25.31 2.39 -11.41
N PRO A 442 24.36 2.97 -10.64
CA PRO A 442 23.00 3.17 -11.14
C PRO A 442 23.00 4.08 -12.38
N ILE A 443 21.90 4.04 -13.15
CA ILE A 443 21.77 4.83 -14.39
C ILE A 443 22.00 6.33 -14.13
N VAL A 444 21.43 6.85 -13.05
CA VAL A 444 21.64 8.23 -12.60
C VAL A 444 22.39 8.19 -11.27
N PRO A 445 23.56 8.88 -11.16
CA PRO A 445 24.29 8.98 -9.91
C PRO A 445 23.40 9.52 -8.79
N THR A 446 23.43 8.86 -7.64
CA THR A 446 22.67 9.28 -6.46
C THR A 446 23.57 9.94 -5.42
N SER A 447 23.09 11.02 -4.80
CA SER A 447 23.74 11.64 -3.63
C SER A 447 23.46 10.86 -2.34
N TRP A 448 22.46 9.99 -2.35
CA TRP A 448 22.12 9.13 -1.23
C TRP A 448 23.07 7.93 -1.17
N LYS A 449 23.63 7.67 0.01
CA LYS A 449 24.47 6.50 0.25
C LYS A 449 23.73 5.58 1.22
N PRO A 450 23.65 4.26 0.95
CA PRO A 450 23.15 3.33 1.94
C PRO A 450 23.98 3.45 3.22
N HIS A 451 23.33 3.61 4.37
CA HIS A 451 24.01 3.79 5.66
C HIS A 451 24.42 2.47 6.32
N PHE A 452 24.21 1.33 5.65
CA PHE A 452 24.44 0.01 6.24
C PHE A 452 24.84 -1.03 5.19
N ASP A 453 25.87 -1.81 5.51
CA ASP A 453 26.27 -3.01 4.77
C ASP A 453 25.51 -4.21 5.36
N PHE A 454 24.25 -4.43 4.94
CA PHE A 454 23.39 -5.45 5.55
C PHE A 454 24.03 -6.84 5.48
N HIS A 455 24.58 -7.20 4.31
CA HIS A 455 25.24 -8.47 4.07
C HIS A 455 26.74 -8.47 4.40
N GLY A 456 27.24 -7.45 5.09
CA GLY A 456 28.68 -7.23 5.26
C GLY A 456 29.30 -6.48 4.09
N LYS A 457 30.54 -6.01 4.26
CA LYS A 457 31.22 -5.18 3.24
C LYS A 457 31.48 -5.94 1.96
N ASP A 458 31.78 -7.23 2.08
CA ASP A 458 31.99 -8.09 0.92
C ASP A 458 30.69 -8.66 0.34
N GLY A 459 29.52 -8.39 0.93
CA GLY A 459 28.22 -8.93 0.49
C GLY A 459 27.93 -10.38 0.92
N LEU A 460 28.88 -11.07 1.57
CA LEU A 460 28.73 -12.48 1.96
C LEU A 460 29.18 -12.72 3.40
N GLY A 461 28.83 -11.79 4.28
CA GLY A 461 28.98 -11.86 5.73
C GLY A 461 30.37 -11.53 6.26
N ASP A 462 31.33 -11.15 5.42
CA ASP A 462 32.73 -10.87 5.79
C ASP A 462 33.37 -12.03 6.58
N VAL A 463 33.05 -13.29 6.26
CA VAL A 463 33.44 -14.45 7.09
C VAL A 463 34.82 -15.00 6.77
N GLY A 464 35.44 -14.57 5.68
CA GLY A 464 36.74 -15.10 5.24
C GLY A 464 36.70 -16.60 4.95
N ASP A 465 37.88 -17.19 4.76
CA ASP A 465 38.06 -18.62 4.41
C ASP A 465 37.09 -19.09 3.32
N TYR A 466 36.94 -18.27 2.28
CA TYR A 466 36.20 -18.62 1.08
C TYR A 466 37.08 -19.49 0.19
N PRO A 467 36.49 -20.28 -0.73
CA PRO A 467 37.25 -20.89 -1.81
C PRO A 467 38.06 -19.83 -2.57
N VAL A 468 39.32 -20.13 -2.86
CA VAL A 468 40.15 -19.27 -3.70
C VAL A 468 39.65 -19.39 -5.14
N VAL A 469 39.39 -18.25 -5.77
CA VAL A 469 38.89 -18.16 -7.14
C VAL A 469 39.81 -17.29 -7.98
N ASP A 470 40.14 -17.73 -9.19
CA ASP A 470 40.89 -16.92 -10.16
C ASP A 470 39.91 -16.04 -10.94
N GLU A 471 39.61 -14.86 -10.39
CA GLU A 471 38.69 -13.90 -10.99
C GLU A 471 39.09 -13.49 -12.42
N GLN A 472 40.39 -13.41 -12.71
CA GLN A 472 40.88 -12.97 -14.02
C GLN A 472 40.62 -14.04 -15.09
N ALA A 473 40.78 -15.31 -14.73
CA ALA A 473 40.53 -16.42 -15.63
C ALA A 473 39.04 -16.79 -15.77
N LEU A 474 38.25 -16.64 -14.70
CA LEU A 474 36.89 -17.18 -14.62
C LEU A 474 35.78 -16.15 -14.86
N ILE A 475 36.01 -14.86 -14.63
CA ILE A 475 35.02 -13.82 -14.99
C ILE A 475 35.16 -13.52 -16.48
N SER A 476 34.03 -13.58 -17.20
CA SER A 476 33.99 -13.23 -18.62
C SER A 476 34.43 -11.79 -18.87
N GLN A 477 35.18 -11.57 -19.95
CA GLN A 477 35.55 -10.23 -20.41
C GLN A 477 34.37 -9.52 -21.09
N GLU A 478 33.34 -10.25 -21.52
CA GLU A 478 32.10 -9.68 -22.03
C GLU A 478 31.30 -9.04 -20.89
N HIS A 479 30.78 -7.83 -21.10
CA HIS A 479 29.95 -7.15 -20.11
C HIS A 479 28.55 -7.80 -20.03
N ALA A 480 27.97 -7.89 -18.83
CA ALA A 480 26.67 -8.54 -18.58
C ALA A 480 25.56 -8.10 -19.55
N VAL A 481 25.42 -6.79 -19.78
CA VAL A 481 24.43 -6.20 -20.72
C VAL A 481 24.59 -6.73 -22.16
N LEU A 482 25.84 -6.91 -22.62
CA LEU A 482 26.11 -7.45 -23.96
C LEU A 482 25.78 -8.94 -24.00
N ALA A 483 26.15 -9.68 -22.96
CA ALA A 483 25.84 -11.10 -22.84
C ALA A 483 24.33 -11.35 -22.80
N MET A 484 23.56 -10.56 -22.05
CA MET A 484 22.09 -10.63 -22.01
C MET A 484 21.48 -10.45 -23.41
N TYR A 485 21.92 -9.42 -24.14
CA TYR A 485 21.44 -9.17 -25.51
C TYR A 485 21.84 -10.28 -26.48
N ARG A 486 23.08 -10.77 -26.41
CA ARG A 486 23.57 -11.88 -27.24
C ARG A 486 22.75 -13.14 -26.99
N LEU A 487 22.52 -13.52 -25.72
CA LEU A 487 21.77 -14.72 -25.36
C LEU A 487 20.33 -14.70 -25.88
N VAL A 488 19.64 -13.57 -25.81
CA VAL A 488 18.28 -13.47 -26.38
C VAL A 488 18.29 -13.48 -27.91
N CYS A 489 19.38 -13.07 -28.55
CA CYS A 489 19.55 -13.20 -30.00
C CYS A 489 19.82 -14.65 -30.42
N GLU A 490 20.59 -15.40 -29.63
CA GLU A 490 20.87 -16.82 -29.86
C GLU A 490 19.64 -17.70 -29.58
N HIS A 491 18.79 -17.30 -28.62
CA HIS A 491 17.65 -18.07 -28.13
C HIS A 491 16.36 -17.21 -28.01
N PRO A 492 15.85 -16.64 -29.12
CA PRO A 492 14.73 -15.71 -29.07
C PRO A 492 13.45 -16.36 -28.49
N GLY A 493 12.83 -15.67 -27.53
CA GLY A 493 11.62 -16.07 -26.80
C GLY A 493 11.86 -17.10 -25.69
N GLN A 494 13.07 -17.65 -25.58
CA GLN A 494 13.38 -18.78 -24.70
C GLN A 494 14.17 -18.37 -23.45
N VAL A 495 14.73 -17.16 -23.40
CA VAL A 495 15.55 -16.71 -22.26
C VAL A 495 14.71 -15.98 -21.22
N ASP A 496 14.47 -16.63 -20.08
CA ASP A 496 13.92 -16.02 -18.88
C ASP A 496 14.95 -15.24 -18.10
N PHE A 497 14.48 -14.17 -17.45
CA PHE A 497 15.29 -13.34 -16.58
C PHE A 497 14.73 -13.41 -15.15
N LEU A 498 15.58 -13.84 -14.21
CA LEU A 498 15.36 -13.66 -12.78
C LEU A 498 16.24 -12.49 -12.34
N LEU A 499 15.60 -11.35 -12.07
CA LEU A 499 16.23 -10.10 -11.70
C LEU A 499 16.06 -9.95 -10.17
N VAL A 500 17.11 -10.30 -9.42
CA VAL A 500 17.08 -10.32 -7.94
C VAL A 500 17.89 -9.20 -7.30
N GLY A 501 18.66 -8.44 -8.09
CA GLY A 501 19.30 -7.20 -7.67
C GLY A 501 18.69 -5.95 -8.33
N PRO A 502 19.34 -4.78 -8.21
CA PRO A 502 18.94 -3.57 -8.92
C PRO A 502 18.85 -3.78 -10.43
N LEU A 503 17.82 -3.20 -11.06
CA LEU A 503 17.45 -3.51 -12.46
C LEU A 503 18.34 -2.85 -13.52
N THR A 504 19.51 -2.34 -13.15
CA THR A 504 20.39 -1.50 -13.98
C THR A 504 20.82 -2.23 -15.26
N ASN A 505 21.27 -3.48 -15.16
CA ASN A 505 21.72 -4.25 -16.33
C ASN A 505 20.59 -4.44 -17.34
N PHE A 506 19.39 -4.82 -16.87
CA PHE A 506 18.24 -5.06 -17.72
C PHE A 506 17.72 -3.76 -18.36
N ALA A 507 17.65 -2.67 -17.58
CA ALA A 507 17.30 -1.35 -18.09
C ALA A 507 18.30 -0.84 -19.15
N MET A 508 19.60 -1.12 -18.99
CA MET A 508 20.61 -0.79 -19.99
C MET A 508 20.42 -1.58 -21.28
N CYS A 509 19.99 -2.85 -21.22
CA CYS A 509 19.60 -3.60 -22.43
C CYS A 509 18.44 -2.92 -23.17
N ILE A 510 17.42 -2.47 -22.43
CA ILE A 510 16.28 -1.73 -22.99
C ILE A 510 16.74 -0.41 -23.62
N ASN A 511 17.62 0.34 -22.95
CA ASN A 511 18.10 1.64 -23.45
C ASN A 511 18.96 1.48 -24.72
N LEU A 512 19.82 0.48 -24.78
CA LEU A 512 20.72 0.26 -25.91
C LEU A 512 20.02 -0.37 -27.12
N TYR A 513 19.10 -1.31 -26.88
CA TYR A 513 18.56 -2.17 -27.93
C TYR A 513 17.04 -2.06 -28.13
N GLY A 514 16.32 -1.46 -27.18
CA GLY A 514 14.88 -1.20 -27.27
C GLY A 514 14.07 -2.46 -27.64
N ASP A 515 13.23 -2.32 -28.67
CA ASP A 515 12.38 -3.39 -29.15
C ASP A 515 13.17 -4.59 -29.71
N ALA A 516 14.41 -4.38 -30.17
CA ALA A 516 15.25 -5.49 -30.65
C ALA A 516 15.65 -6.46 -29.52
N PHE A 517 15.71 -5.98 -28.28
CA PHE A 517 15.88 -6.83 -27.10
C PHE A 517 14.53 -7.35 -26.59
N LEU A 518 13.57 -6.44 -26.36
CA LEU A 518 12.27 -6.77 -25.76
C LEU A 518 11.44 -7.77 -26.58
N SER A 519 11.59 -7.82 -27.91
CA SER A 519 10.87 -8.79 -28.74
C SER A 519 11.43 -10.21 -28.65
N LYS A 520 12.60 -10.39 -28.01
CA LYS A 520 13.34 -11.67 -27.96
C LYS A 520 13.44 -12.26 -26.55
N ILE A 521 13.02 -11.55 -25.52
CA ILE A 521 13.06 -12.08 -24.15
C ILE A 521 11.94 -13.09 -23.90
N GLY A 522 12.14 -13.95 -22.90
CA GLY A 522 11.14 -14.81 -22.31
C GLY A 522 10.34 -14.13 -21.19
N LYS A 523 10.05 -14.90 -20.13
CA LYS A 523 9.43 -14.43 -18.90
C LYS A 523 10.44 -13.60 -18.10
N VAL A 524 9.92 -12.58 -17.41
CA VAL A 524 10.71 -11.73 -16.50
C VAL A 524 10.13 -11.88 -15.10
N TYR A 525 10.99 -12.21 -14.14
CA TYR A 525 10.69 -12.33 -12.71
C TYR A 525 11.57 -11.34 -11.96
N ILE A 526 10.97 -10.51 -11.10
CA ILE A 526 11.64 -9.42 -10.39
C ILE A 526 11.48 -9.63 -8.88
N MET A 527 12.57 -9.59 -8.10
CA MET A 527 12.51 -9.34 -6.67
C MET A 527 12.70 -7.84 -6.46
N GLY A 528 11.68 -7.19 -5.90
CA GLY A 528 11.80 -5.80 -5.54
C GLY A 528 10.50 -5.05 -5.61
N GLY A 529 10.57 -3.76 -5.28
CA GLY A 529 9.41 -2.89 -5.22
C GLY A 529 8.45 -3.27 -4.08
N ASN A 530 7.30 -2.61 -4.04
CA ASN A 530 6.32 -2.77 -2.99
C ASN A 530 4.89 -2.59 -3.48
N ILE A 531 3.94 -3.21 -2.77
CA ILE A 531 2.51 -3.10 -3.10
C ILE A 531 1.90 -1.87 -2.44
N TYR A 532 2.32 -1.61 -1.20
CA TYR A 532 1.62 -0.74 -0.26
C TYR A 532 2.45 0.49 0.12
N GLY A 533 3.50 0.78 -0.65
CA GLY A 533 4.47 1.82 -0.31
C GLY A 533 5.18 1.56 1.01
N LYS A 534 5.34 0.29 1.43
CA LYS A 534 6.10 -0.07 2.63
C LYS A 534 7.54 -0.39 2.24
N GLY A 535 8.47 0.52 2.55
CA GLY A 535 9.88 0.35 2.26
C GLY A 535 10.64 -0.49 3.29
N ASN A 536 11.79 -1.05 2.87
CA ASN A 536 12.78 -1.66 3.77
C ASN A 536 14.03 -0.78 3.95
N VAL A 537 14.27 0.17 3.03
CA VAL A 537 15.38 1.13 3.05
C VAL A 537 14.93 2.52 3.47
N THR A 538 14.01 3.13 2.73
CA THR A 538 13.32 4.35 3.17
C THR A 538 11.96 3.98 3.75
N LYS A 539 11.17 4.97 4.18
CA LYS A 539 9.77 4.74 4.58
C LYS A 539 8.98 3.99 3.50
N SER A 540 9.30 4.22 2.23
CA SER A 540 8.43 3.96 1.08
C SER A 540 9.06 3.17 -0.06
N ALA A 541 10.38 3.00 -0.08
CA ALA A 541 11.09 2.33 -1.18
C ALA A 541 11.73 1.02 -0.69
N GLU A 542 11.58 0.00 -1.52
CA GLU A 542 12.29 -1.27 -1.41
C GLU A 542 13.74 -1.09 -1.93
N PHE A 543 14.69 -1.86 -1.38
CA PHE A 543 16.13 -1.79 -1.61
C PHE A 543 16.54 -1.78 -3.09
N ASN A 544 16.16 -2.80 -3.86
CA ASN A 544 16.54 -2.91 -5.27
C ASN A 544 16.02 -1.73 -6.09
N PHE A 545 14.76 -1.34 -5.85
CA PHE A 545 14.14 -0.19 -6.51
C PHE A 545 14.74 1.15 -6.04
N ARG A 546 15.19 1.25 -4.78
CA ARG A 546 15.77 2.47 -4.23
C ARG A 546 17.20 2.72 -4.70
N LEU A 547 17.95 1.64 -4.97
CA LEU A 547 19.32 1.73 -5.45
C LEU A 547 19.38 2.29 -6.88
N ASP A 548 18.45 1.92 -7.75
CA ASP A 548 18.33 2.48 -9.10
C ASP A 548 16.86 2.72 -9.50
N PRO A 549 16.22 3.80 -9.00
CA PRO A 549 14.82 4.12 -9.30
C PRO A 549 14.58 4.32 -10.80
N GLU A 550 15.55 4.91 -11.51
CA GLU A 550 15.46 5.12 -12.95
C GLU A 550 15.48 3.80 -13.73
N ALA A 551 16.34 2.85 -13.35
CA ALA A 551 16.32 1.53 -13.97
C ALA A 551 14.97 0.84 -13.73
N ALA A 552 14.46 0.86 -12.50
CA ALA A 552 13.15 0.29 -12.21
C ALA A 552 12.02 0.95 -13.01
N TYR A 553 12.04 2.29 -13.13
CA TYR A 553 11.10 3.03 -13.97
C TYR A 553 11.18 2.58 -15.44
N ILE A 554 12.39 2.51 -16.01
CA ILE A 554 12.61 2.11 -17.40
C ILE A 554 12.10 0.69 -17.65
N VAL A 555 12.38 -0.26 -16.77
CA VAL A 555 11.90 -1.64 -16.92
C VAL A 555 10.37 -1.69 -16.91
N LEU A 556 9.73 -1.09 -15.91
CA LEU A 556 8.27 -1.15 -15.79
C LEU A 556 7.54 -0.43 -16.93
N GLU A 557 8.05 0.72 -17.40
CA GLU A 557 7.39 1.48 -18.48
C GLU A 557 7.56 0.84 -19.87
N ARG A 558 8.59 0.01 -20.08
CA ARG A 558 8.98 -0.43 -21.44
C ARG A 558 8.70 -1.89 -21.74
N LEU A 559 8.48 -2.73 -20.73
CA LEU A 559 8.13 -4.13 -20.92
C LEU A 559 6.87 -4.29 -21.81
N LYS A 560 6.92 -5.23 -22.76
CA LYS A 560 5.82 -5.52 -23.69
C LYS A 560 4.83 -6.55 -23.16
N SER A 561 5.28 -7.37 -22.22
CA SER A 561 4.50 -8.40 -21.54
C SER A 561 4.63 -8.21 -20.04
N PRO A 562 3.58 -8.46 -19.24
CA PRO A 562 3.66 -8.27 -17.81
C PRO A 562 4.75 -9.13 -17.16
N ALA A 563 5.64 -8.51 -16.39
CA ALA A 563 6.61 -9.24 -15.56
C ALA A 563 5.93 -9.80 -14.30
N PHE A 564 6.44 -10.92 -13.79
CA PHE A 564 6.10 -11.37 -12.45
C PHE A 564 6.98 -10.61 -11.44
N ILE A 565 6.39 -10.10 -10.37
CA ILE A 565 7.14 -9.40 -9.32
C ILE A 565 6.82 -9.98 -7.95
N LEU A 566 7.86 -10.24 -7.16
CA LEU A 566 7.75 -10.57 -5.74
C LEU A 566 8.10 -9.31 -4.93
N PRO A 567 7.10 -8.60 -4.39
CA PRO A 567 7.31 -7.37 -3.65
C PRO A 567 7.75 -7.66 -2.21
N TRP A 568 8.42 -6.67 -1.59
CA TRP A 568 8.92 -6.76 -0.22
C TRP A 568 7.86 -7.23 0.79
N GLU A 569 6.63 -6.73 0.69
CA GLU A 569 5.59 -7.07 1.65
C GLU A 569 5.16 -8.54 1.60
N THR A 570 5.29 -9.20 0.44
CA THR A 570 5.07 -10.64 0.34
C THR A 570 6.16 -11.41 1.07
N CYS A 571 7.42 -10.98 0.96
CA CYS A 571 8.57 -11.65 1.60
C CYS A 571 8.51 -11.65 3.13
N ILE A 572 7.87 -10.64 3.72
CA ILE A 572 7.71 -10.50 5.18
C ILE A 572 6.31 -10.86 5.69
N SER A 573 5.48 -11.47 4.84
CA SER A 573 4.15 -11.92 5.23
C SER A 573 4.25 -13.14 6.15
N GLU A 574 3.19 -13.41 6.93
CA GLU A 574 3.14 -14.61 7.78
C GLU A 574 3.28 -15.91 6.96
N GLN A 575 2.78 -15.92 5.72
CA GLN A 575 2.86 -17.08 4.83
C GLN A 575 4.27 -17.32 4.27
N ALA A 576 5.08 -16.28 4.13
CA ALA A 576 6.48 -16.40 3.71
C ALA A 576 7.43 -16.61 4.91
N ASN A 577 6.93 -16.41 6.13
CA ASN A 577 7.76 -16.42 7.32
C ASN A 577 8.25 -17.84 7.68
N ILE A 578 9.57 -18.02 7.69
CA ILE A 578 10.24 -19.20 8.22
C ILE A 578 11.04 -18.80 9.45
N ALA A 579 10.80 -19.46 10.59
CA ALA A 579 11.55 -19.24 11.81
C ALA A 579 13.05 -19.48 11.59
N LEU A 580 13.89 -18.57 12.08
CA LEU A 580 15.34 -18.66 11.96
C LEU A 580 15.88 -19.89 12.71
N ASP A 581 15.26 -20.27 13.84
CA ASP A 581 15.61 -21.50 14.56
C ASP A 581 15.42 -22.77 13.73
N TRP A 582 14.37 -22.81 12.89
CA TRP A 582 14.18 -23.94 11.97
C TRP A 582 15.32 -24.01 10.95
N ARG A 583 15.75 -22.86 10.39
CA ARG A 583 16.91 -22.78 9.49
C ARG A 583 18.17 -23.34 10.17
N TRP A 584 18.37 -23.10 11.46
CA TRP A 584 19.52 -23.61 12.20
C TRP A 584 19.43 -25.10 12.53
N GLN A 585 18.30 -25.53 13.07
CA GLN A 585 18.13 -26.89 13.56
C GLN A 585 18.02 -27.90 12.41
N VAL A 586 17.34 -27.53 11.33
CA VAL A 586 17.08 -28.44 10.21
C VAL A 586 18.17 -28.34 9.16
N LEU A 587 18.35 -27.16 8.56
CA LEU A 587 19.32 -27.01 7.48
C LEU A 587 20.74 -26.83 8.03
N GLY A 588 20.90 -26.13 9.14
CA GLY A 588 22.21 -25.79 9.70
C GLY A 588 23.01 -26.97 10.24
N ALA A 589 22.36 -28.12 10.48
CA ALA A 589 23.03 -29.36 10.89
C ALA A 589 23.76 -30.06 9.72
N LEU A 590 23.41 -29.74 8.48
CA LEU A 590 24.00 -30.35 7.29
C LEU A 590 25.48 -30.00 7.16
N GLN A 591 26.27 -31.00 6.77
CA GLN A 591 27.73 -30.89 6.68
C GLN A 591 28.24 -30.53 5.28
N THR A 592 27.36 -30.09 4.38
CA THR A 592 27.73 -29.64 3.04
C THR A 592 28.52 -28.33 3.12
N ASP A 593 29.48 -28.14 2.23
CA ASP A 593 30.35 -26.96 2.24
C ASP A 593 29.56 -25.66 2.07
N PHE A 594 28.50 -25.71 1.26
CA PHE A 594 27.56 -24.60 1.10
C PHE A 594 26.88 -24.24 2.43
N VAL A 595 26.32 -25.22 3.15
CA VAL A 595 25.62 -24.94 4.42
C VAL A 595 26.59 -24.44 5.48
N LYS A 596 27.82 -24.98 5.54
CA LYS A 596 28.87 -24.48 6.44
C LYS A 596 29.20 -23.01 6.15
N LEU A 597 29.34 -22.64 4.89
CA LEU A 597 29.56 -21.25 4.47
C LEU A 597 28.38 -20.35 4.88
N MET A 598 27.15 -20.73 4.52
CA MET A 598 25.95 -19.96 4.84
C MET A 598 25.72 -19.85 6.35
N ASN A 599 25.99 -20.90 7.12
CA ASN A 599 25.91 -20.86 8.58
C ASN A 599 26.85 -19.80 9.17
N ARG A 600 28.09 -19.69 8.67
CA ARG A 600 29.02 -18.65 9.13
C ARG A 600 28.48 -17.26 8.77
N ALA A 601 28.10 -17.05 7.51
CA ALA A 601 27.68 -15.75 7.00
C ALA A 601 26.39 -15.25 7.69
N GLU A 602 25.35 -16.08 7.69
CA GLU A 602 24.06 -15.76 8.31
C GLU A 602 24.17 -15.57 9.82
N ARG A 603 24.97 -16.36 10.54
CA ARG A 603 25.15 -16.17 12.00
C ARG A 603 25.77 -14.82 12.31
N LYS A 604 26.78 -14.39 11.53
CA LYS A 604 27.45 -13.11 11.72
C LYS A 604 26.53 -11.93 11.41
N ILE A 605 25.60 -12.08 10.48
CA ILE A 605 24.69 -11.00 10.07
C ILE A 605 23.40 -10.96 10.91
N LEU A 606 22.69 -12.08 11.03
CA LEU A 606 21.32 -12.14 11.53
C LEU A 606 21.25 -12.15 13.06
N ILE A 607 22.14 -12.88 13.74
CA ILE A 607 22.09 -13.05 15.22
C ILE A 607 22.36 -11.72 15.94
N PRO A 608 23.45 -10.97 15.64
CA PRO A 608 23.72 -9.71 16.35
C PRO A 608 22.63 -8.65 16.13
N ARG A 609 21.86 -8.78 15.06
CA ARG A 609 20.75 -7.88 14.70
C ARG A 609 19.39 -8.35 15.23
N GLY A 610 19.34 -9.46 15.97
CA GLY A 610 18.13 -9.94 16.66
C GLY A 610 17.04 -10.49 15.73
N PHE A 611 17.41 -10.97 14.54
CA PHE A 611 16.44 -11.61 13.64
C PHE A 611 15.93 -12.92 14.23
N VAL A 612 14.61 -13.10 14.24
CA VAL A 612 13.94 -14.34 14.66
C VAL A 612 13.35 -15.12 13.47
N ASN A 613 13.26 -14.46 12.31
CA ASN A 613 12.76 -15.01 11.06
C ASN A 613 13.88 -15.00 10.04
N TRP A 614 13.93 -16.03 9.20
CA TRP A 614 14.87 -16.17 8.10
C TRP A 614 14.33 -15.43 6.88
N LEU A 615 15.00 -14.35 6.49
CA LEU A 615 14.67 -13.57 5.29
C LEU A 615 15.14 -14.33 4.06
N THR A 616 14.22 -14.70 3.17
CA THR A 616 14.47 -15.58 2.02
C THR A 616 13.92 -14.98 0.73
N CYS A 617 14.04 -13.67 0.55
CA CYS A 617 13.35 -12.93 -0.52
C CYS A 617 13.63 -13.49 -1.91
N ASP A 618 14.90 -13.57 -2.30
CA ASP A 618 15.29 -14.05 -3.63
C ASP A 618 15.02 -15.54 -3.78
N LEU A 619 15.24 -16.29 -2.70
CA LEU A 619 14.96 -17.73 -2.65
C LEU A 619 13.47 -18.00 -2.89
N LEU A 620 12.59 -17.15 -2.35
CA LEU A 620 11.14 -17.22 -2.53
C LEU A 620 10.75 -16.87 -3.97
N LEU A 621 11.42 -15.89 -4.63
CA LEU A 621 11.17 -15.58 -6.04
C LEU A 621 11.53 -16.79 -6.92
N VAL A 622 12.71 -17.39 -6.69
CA VAL A 622 13.15 -18.59 -7.42
C VAL A 622 12.17 -19.74 -7.18
N ALA A 623 11.71 -19.95 -5.94
CA ALA A 623 10.71 -20.97 -5.64
C ALA A 623 9.38 -20.70 -6.36
N ALA A 624 8.94 -19.44 -6.45
CA ALA A 624 7.74 -19.04 -7.17
C ALA A 624 7.87 -19.21 -8.70
N TYR A 625 9.07 -19.01 -9.24
CA TYR A 625 9.38 -19.28 -10.65
C TYR A 625 9.34 -20.79 -10.96
N LEU A 626 9.98 -21.61 -10.12
CA LEU A 626 10.10 -23.06 -10.34
C LEU A 626 8.82 -23.83 -10.04
N PHE A 627 8.06 -23.40 -9.02
CA PHE A 627 6.88 -24.11 -8.52
C PHE A 627 5.67 -23.16 -8.40
N PRO A 628 5.26 -22.46 -9.48
CA PRO A 628 4.27 -21.39 -9.40
C PRO A 628 2.92 -21.84 -8.83
N SER A 629 2.42 -23.01 -9.21
CA SER A 629 1.15 -23.55 -8.71
C SER A 629 1.19 -24.01 -7.25
N LYS A 630 2.39 -24.20 -6.69
CA LYS A 630 2.61 -24.66 -5.31
C LYS A 630 3.05 -23.53 -4.40
N VAL A 631 3.80 -22.57 -4.91
CA VAL A 631 4.31 -21.46 -4.12
C VAL A 631 3.37 -20.27 -4.20
N ILE A 632 2.75 -19.99 -5.34
CA ILE A 632 1.89 -18.81 -5.51
C ILE A 632 0.44 -19.20 -5.20
N SER A 633 -0.18 -18.53 -4.22
CA SER A 633 -1.61 -18.68 -3.92
C SER A 633 -2.46 -17.55 -4.49
N GLN A 634 -1.86 -16.39 -4.75
CA GLN A 634 -2.57 -15.24 -5.31
C GLN A 634 -1.67 -14.37 -6.20
N ILE A 635 -2.14 -14.10 -7.42
CA ILE A 635 -1.57 -13.11 -8.34
C ILE A 635 -2.56 -11.96 -8.49
N SER A 636 -2.05 -10.74 -8.51
CA SER A 636 -2.82 -9.55 -8.86
C SER A 636 -2.18 -8.80 -10.02
N GLU A 637 -2.99 -8.43 -11.01
CA GLU A 637 -2.54 -7.72 -12.20
C GLU A 637 -2.77 -6.20 -12.08
N PHE A 638 -1.73 -5.43 -12.37
CA PHE A 638 -1.74 -3.97 -12.31
C PHE A 638 -0.86 -3.36 -13.40
N TYR A 639 -1.20 -2.14 -13.79
CA TYR A 639 -0.17 -1.24 -14.29
C TYR A 639 0.55 -0.61 -13.09
N ALA A 640 1.87 -0.55 -13.15
CA ALA A 640 2.74 0.00 -12.13
C ALA A 640 3.80 0.93 -12.75
N SER A 641 4.22 1.93 -11.98
CA SER A 641 5.32 2.82 -12.32
C SER A 641 6.20 3.06 -11.09
N VAL A 642 7.21 3.91 -11.19
CA VAL A 642 8.12 4.24 -10.08
C VAL A 642 8.13 5.76 -9.83
N GLU A 643 8.04 6.17 -8.57
CA GLU A 643 8.20 7.58 -8.18
C GLU A 643 9.66 7.99 -8.23
N LEU A 644 9.98 9.07 -8.94
CA LEU A 644 11.35 9.55 -9.13
C LEU A 644 11.65 10.87 -8.40
N ASN A 645 10.65 11.68 -8.08
CA ASN A 645 10.84 13.06 -7.62
C ASN A 645 10.51 13.25 -6.12
N GLY A 646 9.71 12.37 -5.55
CA GLY A 646 9.22 12.50 -4.18
C GLY A 646 10.36 12.51 -3.15
N ALA A 647 10.31 13.46 -2.21
CA ALA A 647 11.33 13.56 -1.17
C ALA A 647 11.27 12.40 -0.17
N GLN A 648 10.06 11.89 0.08
CA GLN A 648 9.81 10.74 0.95
C GLN A 648 9.49 9.47 0.17
N THR A 649 9.27 9.55 -1.14
CA THR A 649 8.70 8.46 -1.96
C THR A 649 9.54 8.06 -3.18
N ARG A 650 10.68 8.71 -3.45
CA ARG A 650 11.59 8.29 -4.53
C ARG A 650 12.01 6.82 -4.39
N GLY A 651 11.76 6.03 -5.44
CA GLY A 651 11.97 4.58 -5.48
C GLY A 651 10.75 3.74 -5.09
N GLN A 652 9.63 4.36 -4.68
CA GLN A 652 8.38 3.64 -4.42
C GLN A 652 7.79 3.12 -5.74
N MET A 653 7.31 1.86 -5.73
CA MET A 653 6.48 1.35 -6.82
C MET A 653 5.04 1.85 -6.63
N VAL A 654 4.47 2.48 -7.66
CA VAL A 654 3.15 3.13 -7.62
C VAL A 654 2.20 2.39 -8.55
N LEU A 655 1.11 1.83 -7.99
CA LEU A 655 0.14 1.03 -8.74
C LEU A 655 -1.05 1.86 -9.22
N ASP A 656 -1.54 1.58 -10.42
CA ASP A 656 -2.85 2.08 -10.88
C ASP A 656 -3.98 1.22 -10.30
N HIS A 657 -4.52 1.66 -9.17
CA HIS A 657 -5.63 1.00 -8.51
C HIS A 657 -7.00 1.19 -9.19
N LYS A 658 -7.11 2.07 -10.18
CA LYS A 658 -8.34 2.25 -10.97
C LYS A 658 -8.50 1.15 -12.01
N LYS A 659 -7.45 0.40 -12.34
CA LYS A 659 -7.49 -0.77 -13.23
C LYS A 659 -8.21 -0.49 -14.56
N GLY A 660 -7.90 0.65 -15.19
CA GLY A 660 -8.50 1.05 -16.47
C GLY A 660 -9.94 1.57 -16.41
N LYS A 661 -10.56 1.68 -15.23
CA LYS A 661 -11.91 2.27 -15.08
C LYS A 661 -11.95 3.77 -15.39
N ILE A 662 -10.80 4.43 -15.27
CA ILE A 662 -10.60 5.85 -15.59
C ILE A 662 -9.35 5.92 -16.47
N VAL A 663 -9.41 6.75 -17.50
CA VAL A 663 -8.29 7.04 -18.40
C VAL A 663 -8.03 8.54 -18.32
N ASP A 664 -6.88 8.91 -17.79
CA ASP A 664 -6.41 10.29 -17.62
C ASP A 664 -4.87 10.31 -17.67
N ASP A 665 -4.24 11.45 -17.36
CA ASP A 665 -2.78 11.59 -17.39
C ASP A 665 -2.07 10.65 -16.39
N PHE A 666 -2.78 10.15 -15.37
CA PHE A 666 -2.26 9.30 -14.30
C PHE A 666 -2.69 7.84 -14.42
N HIS A 667 -3.87 7.54 -14.97
CA HIS A 667 -4.51 6.23 -14.95
C HIS A 667 -4.84 5.71 -16.36
N GLY A 668 -5.11 4.41 -16.45
CA GLY A 668 -5.66 3.78 -17.66
C GLY A 668 -4.60 3.22 -18.62
N LYS A 669 -3.36 3.09 -18.17
CA LYS A 669 -2.30 2.41 -18.93
C LYS A 669 -2.47 0.87 -18.88
N PRO A 670 -2.01 0.13 -19.91
CA PRO A 670 -2.09 -1.33 -19.94
C PRO A 670 -1.33 -1.99 -18.79
N VAL A 671 -1.82 -3.12 -18.29
CA VAL A 671 -1.14 -3.93 -17.26
C VAL A 671 0.29 -4.27 -17.69
N ASN A 672 1.25 -4.03 -16.81
CA ASN A 672 2.67 -4.36 -17.01
C ASN A 672 3.25 -5.25 -15.90
N LEU A 673 2.48 -5.57 -14.85
CA LEU A 673 2.90 -6.44 -13.75
C LEU A 673 1.85 -7.48 -13.35
N LYS A 674 2.35 -8.68 -13.05
CA LYS A 674 1.71 -9.77 -12.31
C LYS A 674 2.36 -9.85 -10.93
N ILE A 675 1.72 -9.25 -9.93
CA ILE A 675 2.24 -9.17 -8.56
C ILE A 675 1.94 -10.49 -7.83
N ILE A 676 2.98 -11.16 -7.34
CA ILE A 676 2.88 -12.32 -6.44
C ILE A 676 2.49 -11.79 -5.06
N GLN A 677 1.18 -11.75 -4.81
CA GLN A 677 0.62 -11.08 -3.63
C GLN A 677 0.58 -11.99 -2.41
N LYS A 678 0.39 -13.30 -2.61
CA LYS A 678 0.42 -14.30 -1.54
C LYS A 678 1.12 -15.56 -1.99
N VAL A 679 1.80 -16.18 -1.04
CA VAL A 679 2.47 -17.47 -1.21
C VAL A 679 1.89 -18.54 -0.29
N GLN A 680 2.22 -19.81 -0.54
CA GLN A 680 1.80 -20.95 0.27
C GLN A 680 2.96 -21.41 1.17
N ALA A 681 2.80 -21.26 2.48
CA ALA A 681 3.85 -21.59 3.46
C ALA A 681 4.22 -23.07 3.51
N GLU A 682 3.21 -23.93 3.27
CA GLU A 682 3.29 -25.39 3.51
C GLU A 682 4.37 -26.08 2.67
N HIS A 683 4.65 -25.58 1.48
CA HIS A 683 5.61 -26.19 0.56
C HIS A 683 7.01 -25.58 0.66
N LEU A 684 7.16 -24.37 1.21
CA LEU A 684 8.45 -23.65 1.25
C LEU A 684 9.52 -24.43 2.03
N LYS A 685 9.21 -24.92 3.23
CA LYS A 685 10.16 -25.71 4.03
C LYS A 685 10.62 -26.98 3.32
N LEU A 686 9.74 -27.64 2.56
CA LEU A 686 10.10 -28.82 1.78
C LEU A 686 11.01 -28.44 0.61
N ILE A 687 10.65 -27.41 -0.16
CA ILE A 687 11.46 -26.90 -1.27
C ILE A 687 12.86 -26.49 -0.78
N TYR A 688 12.94 -25.78 0.35
CA TYR A 688 14.21 -25.29 0.89
C TYR A 688 15.05 -26.42 1.49
N SER A 689 14.41 -27.41 2.13
CA SER A 689 15.10 -28.61 2.61
C SER A 689 15.65 -29.44 1.45
N TRP A 690 14.88 -29.56 0.38
CA TRP A 690 15.34 -30.23 -0.84
C TRP A 690 16.51 -29.46 -1.44
N ALA A 691 16.39 -28.14 -1.62
CA ALA A 691 17.48 -27.27 -2.08
C ALA A 691 18.76 -27.51 -1.28
N ALA A 692 18.64 -27.59 0.05
CA ALA A 692 19.75 -27.79 0.97
C ALA A 692 20.42 -29.17 0.91
N GLU A 693 19.84 -30.17 0.24
CA GLU A 693 20.23 -31.59 0.24
C GLU A 693 19.90 -32.34 1.54
N LEU A 694 18.78 -32.02 2.18
CA LEU A 694 18.30 -32.83 3.30
C LEU A 694 17.88 -34.23 2.80
N PRO A 695 18.41 -35.35 3.35
CA PRO A 695 18.25 -36.70 2.78
C PRO A 695 16.81 -37.16 2.53
N ASP A 696 15.85 -36.73 3.36
CA ASP A 696 14.45 -37.14 3.27
C ASP A 696 13.56 -36.12 2.54
N ALA A 697 14.12 -35.00 2.09
CA ALA A 697 13.37 -33.97 1.38
C ALA A 697 13.31 -34.28 -0.12
N SER A 698 12.26 -34.98 -0.55
CA SER A 698 11.95 -35.21 -1.97
C SER A 698 10.85 -34.25 -2.45
N ILE A 699 11.09 -33.59 -3.59
CA ILE A 699 10.11 -32.75 -4.28
C ILE A 699 9.16 -33.55 -5.20
N ASP A 700 9.38 -34.85 -5.40
CA ASP A 700 8.51 -35.69 -6.24
C ASP A 700 7.05 -35.61 -5.74
N LYS A 701 6.87 -35.54 -4.42
CA LYS A 701 5.57 -35.39 -3.75
C LYS A 701 4.85 -34.07 -4.06
N LEU A 702 5.57 -33.02 -4.44
CA LEU A 702 4.98 -31.73 -4.82
C LEU A 702 4.54 -31.72 -6.29
N LEU A 703 5.03 -32.67 -7.09
CA LEU A 703 4.92 -32.64 -8.54
C LEU A 703 3.94 -33.68 -9.09
N THR A 704 3.50 -34.63 -8.26
CA THR A 704 2.41 -35.56 -8.60
C THR A 704 1.08 -34.82 -8.71
N LYS A 705 0.44 -34.86 -9.89
CA LYS A 705 -0.97 -34.46 -10.06
C LYS A 705 -1.83 -35.38 -9.19
N GLU A 706 -2.61 -34.82 -8.25
CA GLU A 706 -3.74 -35.57 -7.71
C GLU A 706 -4.70 -35.83 -8.87
N ILE A 707 -4.73 -37.07 -9.35
CA ILE A 707 -5.78 -37.55 -10.24
C ILE A 707 -7.02 -37.67 -9.37
N TYR A 708 -7.89 -36.66 -9.39
CA TYR A 708 -9.27 -36.83 -8.93
C TYR A 708 -9.95 -37.82 -9.90
N ILE A 709 -9.88 -39.11 -9.57
CA ILE A 709 -10.73 -40.12 -10.18
C ILE A 709 -12.13 -39.86 -9.62
N SER A 710 -13.03 -39.33 -10.44
CA SER A 710 -14.46 -39.35 -10.14
C SER A 710 -14.90 -40.80 -10.01
N LEU A 711 -15.33 -41.21 -8.80
CA LEU A 711 -16.04 -42.46 -8.58
C LEU A 711 -17.38 -42.14 -7.91
N MET A 712 -18.42 -42.26 -8.75
CA MET A 712 -19.88 -42.27 -8.52
C MET A 712 -20.54 -41.05 -7.89
#